data_AF-A0A3L6F6H3-F1
#
_entry.id   AF-A0A3L6F6H3-F1
#
_cell.length_a   1.000
_cell.length_b   1.000
_cell.length_c   1.000
_cell.angle_alpha   90.00
_cell.angle_beta   90.00
_cell.angle_gamma   90.00
#
_symmetry.space_group_name_H-M   'P 1'
#
loop_
_entity.id
_entity.type
_entity.pdbx_description
1 polymer ?
#
loop_
_entity_poly.entity_id
_entity_poly.type
_entity_poly.pdbx_seq_one_letter_code
_entity_poly.pdbx_strand_id
1 'polypeptide(L)'
;MFDVWSVVGWWDRWQLRVLVLGSLGIQWFLLVAAPMRKYTIRPGLRLCIWLAYISSDALAIYALATLFNRHARATSSSSCDGGANSKARILEVLWAPVLLIHLGGQEELTAYTIEDNELWTRHTVTLVSQVAVALYAFYKSWPNHSDWKLLASAILLFIIGVVSFSEKPWALKKASINRLASVSATIQGTKKRTRLAVYLDDLLFSDWYSCSRATEKSSSSGSSLPAAAAAAGVGWHDCFSFTEPSNKGHGDHVGLSEADKVYMVLSDMSLSAAADDLVLRGRARNVEDVLRPLSTKAEQALKRWLRGAFGLIYTRANLVFTRTYLVYHVLVVPILHVAALTLFATSDKHGYDRTDVKITYVLLCLTAALDVLAVFVRQLLYGAMSAKGVPALCETVPGYNLVDAVTRRRQKDIGWLFRCAAAMGCKEEYLEYCKCGGGQQHYTLYKNVSKMVLADLVDAQGRDLANYRVFTVPYASPSSTAAGPAVEQQRASPAGAANWALSEEQQKLCGRKVRKTLRGSFDRSVLVWHIATDLCFRVEEVPPDADKEEDSHWLRIKCTEAISCYMARLLDSHPDMLLTGSRRHLVSEALDELESIFDRTMVDRSGKPPGKDDLHKIIDDVAPVRFQVPVGVAHGAADDDGEEAVQSFFHIPEACGLAKELLQLEASTRWRVMYRVWLGMLFYSASMCRGYLHAKSLGEGGEFLSYVWLVLSLKGAKTLADKLQMLEVEGEDMLQMREVELQMREGDDREPAPRSMPTTSRWFQN
;
A
#
# COMPACT_ATOMS: atom_id res chain seq x y z
N MET A 1 16.73 37.66 35.27
CA MET A 1 16.99 38.01 33.86
C MET A 1 18.02 37.01 33.36
N PHE A 2 17.64 36.04 32.53
CA PHE A 2 18.59 35.07 32.00
C PHE A 2 19.57 35.83 31.10
N ASP A 3 20.87 35.78 31.42
CA ASP A 3 21.90 36.42 30.60
C ASP A 3 21.99 35.68 29.26
N VAL A 4 21.49 36.31 28.20
CA VAL A 4 21.43 35.75 26.84
C VAL A 4 22.83 35.31 26.38
N TRP A 5 23.89 36.00 26.81
CA TRP A 5 25.27 35.64 26.48
C TRP A 5 25.73 34.32 27.11
N SER A 6 25.27 34.04 28.34
CA SER A 6 25.52 32.75 29.00
C SER A 6 24.84 31.59 28.27
N VAL A 7 23.62 31.81 27.75
CA VAL A 7 22.86 30.82 26.96
C VAL A 7 23.52 30.59 25.61
N VAL A 8 23.94 31.66 24.92
CA VAL A 8 24.66 31.58 23.64
C VAL A 8 26.00 30.86 23.81
N GLY A 9 26.77 31.17 24.86
CA GLY A 9 28.04 30.50 25.16
C GLY A 9 27.88 29.06 25.65
N TRP A 10 26.73 28.71 26.24
CA TRP A 10 26.37 27.33 26.52
C TRP A 10 26.05 26.58 25.23
N TRP A 11 25.22 27.17 24.36
CA TRP A 11 24.83 26.57 23.08
C TRP A 11 26.05 26.35 22.18
N ASP A 12 26.95 27.31 22.03
CA ASP A 12 28.15 27.17 21.18
C ASP A 12 29.07 25.99 21.61
N ARG A 13 29.06 25.65 22.92
CA ARG A 13 29.79 24.50 23.46
C ARG A 13 29.04 23.18 23.32
N TRP A 14 27.73 23.19 23.47
CA TRP A 14 26.91 21.97 23.52
C TRP A 14 26.21 21.62 22.22
N GLN A 15 26.12 22.54 21.27
CA GLN A 15 25.37 22.38 20.02
C GLN A 15 25.72 21.08 19.32
N LEU A 16 27.01 20.83 19.01
CA LEU A 16 27.41 19.61 18.32
C LEU A 16 27.08 18.35 19.13
N ARG A 17 27.32 18.36 20.44
CA ARG A 17 27.03 17.23 21.34
C ARG A 17 25.54 16.88 21.34
N VAL A 18 24.67 17.90 21.45
CA VAL A 18 23.20 17.75 21.42
C VAL A 18 22.74 17.21 20.06
N LEU A 19 23.29 17.72 18.96
CA LEU A 19 22.92 17.27 17.61
C LEU A 19 23.29 15.80 17.37
N VAL A 20 24.49 15.38 17.76
CA VAL A 20 24.96 13.99 17.54
C VAL A 20 24.20 13.01 18.44
N LEU A 21 23.97 13.35 19.72
CA LEU A 21 23.15 12.53 20.62
C LEU A 21 21.68 12.49 20.20
N GLY A 22 21.13 13.61 19.72
CA GLY A 22 19.78 13.68 19.17
C GLY A 22 19.64 12.80 17.92
N SER A 23 20.64 12.80 17.03
CA SER A 23 20.68 11.93 15.85
C SER A 23 20.64 10.46 16.26
N LEU A 24 21.46 10.06 17.24
CA LEU A 24 21.44 8.71 17.80
C LEU A 24 20.06 8.36 18.40
N GLY A 25 19.45 9.28 19.16
CA GLY A 25 18.14 9.08 19.76
C GLY A 25 17.03 8.84 18.73
N ILE A 26 17.04 9.58 17.62
CA ILE A 26 16.11 9.38 16.50
C ILE A 26 16.31 8.00 15.87
N GLN A 27 17.55 7.55 15.68
CA GLN A 27 17.83 6.21 15.15
C GLN A 27 17.25 5.10 16.04
N TRP A 28 17.44 5.19 17.36
CA TRP A 28 16.85 4.24 18.32
C TRP A 28 15.33 4.26 18.32
N PHE A 29 14.72 5.44 18.24
CA PHE A 29 13.28 5.56 18.12
C PHE A 29 12.78 4.88 16.84
N LEU A 30 13.43 5.15 15.70
CA LEU A 30 13.07 4.54 14.42
C LEU A 30 13.29 3.03 14.42
N LEU A 31 14.32 2.51 15.11
CA LEU A 31 14.56 1.07 15.21
C LEU A 31 13.35 0.33 15.79
N VAL A 32 12.71 0.90 16.81
CA VAL A 32 11.55 0.29 17.48
C VAL A 32 10.23 0.64 16.78
N ALA A 33 10.08 1.88 16.31
CA ALA A 33 8.82 2.38 15.79
C ALA A 33 8.59 2.06 14.30
N ALA A 34 9.65 2.02 13.48
CA ALA A 34 9.51 1.75 12.04
C ALA A 34 8.87 0.38 11.72
N PRO A 35 9.27 -0.74 12.35
CA PRO A 35 8.65 -2.03 12.05
C PRO A 35 7.17 -2.09 12.44
N MET A 36 6.71 -1.21 13.34
CA MET A 36 5.30 -1.13 13.71
C MET A 36 4.41 -0.72 12.52
N ARG A 37 4.96 -0.09 11.47
CA ARG A 37 4.23 0.26 10.24
C ARG A 37 3.61 -0.94 9.51
N LYS A 38 4.08 -2.16 9.77
CA LYS A 38 3.50 -3.41 9.25
C LYS A 38 2.16 -3.77 9.90
N TYR A 39 1.75 -3.02 10.92
CA TYR A 39 0.53 -3.21 11.70
C TYR A 39 -0.33 -1.94 11.67
N THR A 40 -1.59 -2.08 12.06
CA THR A 40 -2.48 -0.93 12.24
C THR A 40 -2.06 -0.15 13.49
N ILE A 41 -1.31 0.93 13.29
CA ILE A 41 -0.79 1.80 14.36
C ILE A 41 -1.67 3.01 14.61
N ARG A 42 -1.56 3.56 15.83
CA ARG A 42 -2.26 4.80 16.20
C ARG A 42 -1.78 5.99 15.36
N PRO A 43 -2.65 6.96 15.03
CA PRO A 43 -2.32 8.11 14.20
C PRO A 43 -1.17 8.97 14.76
N GLY A 44 -1.19 9.23 16.07
CA GLY A 44 -0.11 10.00 16.72
C GLY A 44 1.26 9.34 16.57
N LEU A 45 1.33 8.01 16.70
CA LEU A 45 2.57 7.27 16.48
C LEU A 45 3.03 7.36 15.02
N ARG A 46 2.10 7.31 14.06
CA ARG A 46 2.40 7.49 12.63
C ARG A 46 3.00 8.87 12.35
N LEU A 47 2.42 9.93 12.92
CA LEU A 47 2.96 11.28 12.83
C LEU A 47 4.37 11.37 13.43
N CYS A 48 4.60 10.76 14.60
CA CYS A 48 5.92 10.71 15.21
C CYS A 48 6.95 9.98 14.34
N ILE A 49 6.59 8.84 13.72
CA ILE A 49 7.46 8.12 12.78
C ILE A 49 7.79 8.99 11.56
N TRP A 50 6.80 9.67 11.00
CA TRP A 50 6.99 10.57 9.86
C TRP A 50 7.94 11.73 10.20
N LEU A 51 7.75 12.38 11.35
CA LEU A 51 8.64 13.46 11.83
C LEU A 51 10.05 12.93 12.09
N ALA A 52 10.19 11.77 12.72
CA ALA A 52 11.48 11.14 12.98
C ALA A 52 12.22 10.78 11.67
N TYR A 53 11.51 10.29 10.66
CA TYR A 53 12.06 10.00 9.34
C TYR A 53 12.64 11.25 8.66
N ILE A 54 11.88 12.34 8.62
CA ILE A 54 12.34 13.60 8.01
C ILE A 54 13.51 14.20 8.81
N SER A 55 13.41 14.19 10.14
CA SER A 55 14.43 14.79 11.00
C SER A 55 15.72 13.97 11.08
N SER A 56 15.68 12.66 10.84
CA SER A 56 16.86 11.77 10.86
C SER A 56 17.99 12.29 9.97
N ASP A 57 17.72 12.48 8.67
CA ASP A 57 18.72 12.93 7.70
C ASP A 57 19.10 14.39 7.94
N ALA A 58 18.10 15.25 8.20
CA ALA A 58 18.31 16.67 8.41
C ALA A 58 19.22 16.94 9.62
N LEU A 59 19.00 16.23 10.73
CA LEU A 59 19.78 16.42 11.96
C LEU A 59 21.23 15.95 11.78
N ALA A 60 21.45 14.83 11.09
CA ALA A 60 22.78 14.31 10.84
C ALA A 60 23.58 15.19 9.84
N ILE A 61 22.96 15.69 8.77
CA ILE A 61 23.57 16.65 7.84
C ILE A 61 23.92 17.95 8.58
N TYR A 62 23.01 18.47 9.40
CA TYR A 62 23.25 19.69 10.16
C TYR A 62 24.37 19.51 11.19
N ALA A 63 24.47 18.34 11.82
CA ALA A 63 25.58 17.99 12.71
C ALA A 63 26.92 17.96 11.95
N LEU A 64 26.98 17.34 10.76
CA LEU A 64 28.18 17.33 9.91
C LEU A 64 28.59 18.73 9.47
N ALA A 65 27.63 19.57 9.07
CA ALA A 65 27.89 20.95 8.69
C ALA A 65 28.41 21.78 9.88
N THR A 66 27.83 21.58 11.07
CA THR A 66 28.30 22.22 12.31
C THR A 66 29.73 21.80 12.65
N LEU A 67 30.03 20.50 12.55
CA LEU A 67 31.37 19.96 12.74
C LEU A 67 32.35 20.60 11.75
N PHE A 68 32.03 20.61 10.45
CA PHE A 68 32.87 21.23 9.42
C PHE A 68 33.14 22.72 9.72
N ASN A 69 32.10 23.50 10.04
CA ASN A 69 32.25 24.93 10.32
C ASN A 69 33.12 25.22 11.55
N ARG A 70 32.97 24.41 12.61
CA ARG A 70 33.81 24.52 13.82
C ARG A 70 35.28 24.26 13.49
N HIS A 71 35.57 23.27 12.65
CA HIS A 71 36.92 22.91 12.24
C HIS A 71 37.52 23.90 11.22
N ALA A 72 36.71 24.47 10.33
CA ALA A 72 37.16 25.50 9.40
C ALA A 72 37.58 26.79 10.12
N ARG A 73 36.77 27.30 11.06
CA ARG A 73 37.08 28.50 11.88
C ARG A 73 38.31 28.30 12.78
N ALA A 74 38.49 27.07 13.23
CA ALA A 74 39.63 26.62 14.02
C ALA A 74 40.97 26.74 13.27
N THR A 75 40.99 26.49 11.96
CA THR A 75 42.20 26.64 11.13
C THR A 75 42.53 28.08 10.74
N SER A 76 41.55 28.99 10.75
CA SER A 76 41.77 30.41 10.42
C SER A 76 42.22 31.26 11.63
N SER A 77 42.11 30.73 12.86
CA SER A 77 42.54 31.38 14.10
C SER A 77 43.93 30.89 14.50
N SER A 78 44.94 31.18 13.69
CA SER A 78 46.34 30.92 14.01
C SER A 78 46.98 32.16 14.65
N SER A 79 46.94 32.26 15.98
CA SER A 79 47.96 32.96 16.75
C SER A 79 47.86 32.61 18.24
N CYS A 80 49.01 32.18 18.78
CA CYS A 80 49.47 32.11 20.17
C CYS A 80 48.95 31.08 21.23
N ASP A 81 47.93 30.23 21.02
CA ASP A 81 47.49 29.28 22.11
C ASP A 81 47.25 27.80 21.68
N GLY A 82 47.94 27.35 20.62
CA GLY A 82 47.56 26.20 19.78
C GLY A 82 47.68 24.76 20.31
N GLY A 83 48.10 24.52 21.55
CA GLY A 83 48.38 23.15 22.06
C GLY A 83 47.18 22.40 22.64
N ALA A 84 46.37 23.06 23.47
CA ALA A 84 45.26 22.42 24.19
C ALA A 84 43.96 22.41 23.36
N ASN A 85 43.74 23.45 22.56
CA ASN A 85 42.51 23.64 21.79
C ASN A 85 42.43 22.76 20.53
N SER A 86 43.57 22.26 20.02
CA SER A 86 43.61 21.33 18.88
C SER A 86 43.27 19.89 19.29
N LYS A 87 43.66 19.45 20.50
CA LYS A 87 43.34 18.13 21.04
C LYS A 87 41.84 17.95 21.32
N ALA A 88 41.16 18.97 21.85
CA ALA A 88 39.71 18.92 22.08
C ALA A 88 38.89 18.61 20.81
N ARG A 89 39.41 18.94 19.63
CA ARG A 89 38.71 18.85 18.34
C ARG A 89 38.85 17.49 17.64
N ILE A 90 39.94 16.75 17.88
CA ILE A 90 40.20 15.46 17.22
C ILE A 90 39.09 14.45 17.52
N LEU A 91 38.55 14.48 18.74
CA LEU A 91 37.50 13.57 19.16
C LEU A 91 36.14 13.93 18.55
N GLU A 92 35.87 15.22 18.33
CA GLU A 92 34.69 15.69 17.57
C GLU A 92 34.74 15.16 16.13
N VAL A 93 35.91 15.11 15.49
CA VAL A 93 36.08 14.56 14.12
C VAL A 93 35.71 13.08 14.05
N LEU A 94 35.91 12.31 15.12
CA LEU A 94 35.53 10.89 15.19
C LEU A 94 34.00 10.70 15.12
N TRP A 95 33.21 11.75 15.32
CA TRP A 95 31.75 11.71 15.18
C TRP A 95 31.31 11.83 13.72
N ALA A 96 32.14 12.32 12.80
CA ALA A 96 31.77 12.42 11.38
C ALA A 96 31.46 11.05 10.74
N PRO A 97 32.28 10.00 10.91
CA PRO A 97 31.92 8.65 10.48
C PRO A 97 30.63 8.11 11.11
N VAL A 98 30.42 8.36 12.40
CA VAL A 98 29.19 7.94 13.11
C VAL A 98 27.96 8.63 12.52
N LEU A 99 28.07 9.92 12.19
CA LEU A 99 27.00 10.66 11.51
C LEU A 99 26.74 10.13 10.09
N LEU A 100 27.77 9.66 9.37
CA LEU A 100 27.57 8.95 8.09
C LEU A 100 26.81 7.63 8.29
N ILE A 101 27.10 6.86 9.34
CA ILE A 101 26.32 5.66 9.70
C ILE A 101 24.85 6.05 9.95
N HIS A 102 24.60 7.12 10.72
CA HIS A 102 23.24 7.60 10.97
C HIS A 102 22.52 8.09 9.71
N LEU A 103 23.25 8.64 8.72
CA LEU A 103 22.69 9.02 7.41
C LEU A 103 22.32 7.81 6.54
N GLY A 104 22.92 6.64 6.80
CA GLY A 104 22.40 5.38 6.29
C GLY A 104 20.96 5.16 6.73
N GLY A 105 20.61 5.49 7.97
CA GLY A 105 19.28 5.29 8.53
C GLY A 105 18.99 3.81 8.81
N GLN A 106 17.76 3.53 9.26
CA GLN A 106 17.36 2.18 9.69
C GLN A 106 16.93 1.28 8.51
N GLU A 107 17.26 -0.01 8.61
CA GLU A 107 16.94 -1.01 7.56
C GLU A 107 15.43 -1.13 7.26
N GLU A 108 14.60 -0.95 8.28
CA GLU A 108 13.14 -1.11 8.21
C GLU A 108 12.41 0.11 7.66
N LEU A 109 13.12 1.22 7.40
CA LEU A 109 12.53 2.45 6.88
C LEU A 109 13.46 3.13 5.87
N THR A 110 13.47 2.60 4.64
CA THR A 110 14.18 3.27 3.53
C THR A 110 13.36 4.39 2.93
N ALA A 111 12.06 4.15 2.78
CA ALA A 111 11.09 5.06 2.21
C ALA A 111 9.88 5.15 3.14
N TYR A 112 9.38 6.37 3.38
CA TYR A 112 8.14 6.54 4.13
C TYR A 112 6.95 6.43 3.18
N THR A 113 6.96 7.17 2.07
CA THR A 113 5.98 7.01 0.99
C THR A 113 6.60 6.31 -0.22
N ILE A 114 5.77 5.79 -1.13
CA ILE A 114 6.28 5.11 -2.32
C ILE A 114 7.00 6.08 -3.26
N GLU A 115 6.59 7.35 -3.26
CA GLU A 115 7.18 8.43 -4.06
C GLU A 115 8.63 8.74 -3.64
N ASP A 116 9.02 8.48 -2.39
CA ASP A 116 10.40 8.64 -1.91
C ASP A 116 11.38 7.77 -2.69
N ASN A 117 10.93 6.63 -3.24
CA ASN A 117 11.78 5.72 -4.04
C ASN A 117 12.29 6.39 -5.34
N GLU A 118 11.56 7.35 -5.90
CA GLU A 118 11.99 8.08 -7.09
C GLU A 118 13.04 9.16 -6.79
N LEU A 119 13.23 9.53 -5.51
CA LEU A 119 14.20 10.55 -5.07
C LEU A 119 15.62 9.99 -4.86
N TRP A 120 15.89 8.75 -5.29
CA TRP A 120 17.19 8.08 -5.09
C TRP A 120 18.39 8.86 -5.67
N THR A 121 18.21 9.61 -6.77
CA THR A 121 19.24 10.46 -7.37
C THR A 121 19.64 11.60 -6.42
N ARG A 122 18.66 12.21 -5.75
CA ARG A 122 18.87 13.27 -4.76
C ARG A 122 19.65 12.74 -3.56
N HIS A 123 19.28 11.56 -3.05
CA HIS A 123 20.04 10.89 -1.99
C HIS A 123 21.45 10.50 -2.42
N THR A 124 21.67 10.16 -3.68
CA THR A 124 23.02 9.87 -4.22
C THR A 124 23.90 11.13 -4.23
N VAL A 125 23.36 12.29 -4.59
CA VAL A 125 24.09 13.57 -4.51
C VAL A 125 24.41 13.93 -3.05
N THR A 126 23.45 13.72 -2.14
CA THR A 126 23.69 13.89 -0.70
C THR A 126 24.79 12.95 -0.21
N LEU A 127 24.79 11.69 -0.64
CA LEU A 127 25.85 10.72 -0.35
C LEU A 127 27.23 11.26 -0.72
N VAL A 128 27.42 11.62 -1.99
CA VAL A 128 28.72 12.11 -2.48
C VAL A 128 29.16 13.38 -1.75
N SER A 129 28.25 14.34 -1.58
CA SER A 129 28.57 15.62 -0.92
C SER A 129 28.94 15.45 0.55
N GLN A 130 28.17 14.70 1.34
CA GLN A 130 28.44 14.54 2.77
C GLN A 130 29.67 13.66 3.04
N VAL A 131 29.90 12.63 2.21
CA VAL A 131 31.15 11.85 2.29
C VAL A 131 32.36 12.72 1.99
N ALA A 132 32.28 13.59 0.97
CA ALA A 132 33.35 14.54 0.66
C ALA A 132 33.60 15.54 1.80
N VAL A 133 32.55 16.09 2.40
CA VAL A 133 32.64 17.00 3.56
C VAL A 133 33.30 16.29 4.75
N ALA A 134 32.87 15.06 5.06
CA ALA A 134 33.43 14.27 6.15
C ALA A 134 34.91 13.90 5.90
N LEU A 135 35.27 13.50 4.67
CA LEU A 135 36.65 13.19 4.29
C LEU A 135 37.54 14.43 4.36
N TYR A 136 37.06 15.57 3.89
CA TYR A 136 37.81 16.83 3.96
C TYR A 136 38.01 17.27 5.41
N ALA A 137 36.95 17.23 6.23
CA ALA A 137 37.03 17.56 7.64
C ALA A 137 38.03 16.64 8.36
N PHE A 138 38.02 15.35 8.05
CA PHE A 138 38.97 14.37 8.57
C PHE A 138 40.41 14.69 8.14
N TYR A 139 40.67 14.77 6.83
CA TYR A 139 42.01 15.02 6.28
C TYR A 139 42.63 16.32 6.82
N LYS A 140 41.85 17.40 6.87
CA LYS A 140 42.37 18.71 7.29
C LYS A 140 42.56 18.84 8.80
N SER A 141 41.73 18.16 9.59
CA SER A 141 41.72 18.32 11.05
C SER A 141 42.62 17.32 11.77
N TRP A 142 43.13 16.31 11.08
CA TRP A 142 43.94 15.25 11.68
C TRP A 142 45.42 15.65 11.80
N PRO A 143 46.02 15.68 13.00
CA PRO A 143 47.42 16.08 13.16
C PRO A 143 48.41 14.92 12.89
N ASN A 144 49.57 15.25 12.32
CA ASN A 144 50.64 14.30 11.95
C ASN A 144 51.26 13.50 13.11
N HIS A 145 51.03 13.89 14.38
CA HIS A 145 51.60 13.23 15.58
C HIS A 145 50.53 12.55 16.47
N SER A 146 49.37 12.24 15.91
CA SER A 146 48.26 11.59 16.63
C SER A 146 48.49 10.09 16.85
N ASP A 147 47.81 9.53 17.85
CA ASP A 147 47.84 8.09 18.14
C ASP A 147 47.33 7.29 16.93
N TRP A 148 48.18 6.41 16.40
CA TRP A 148 47.86 5.57 15.25
C TRP A 148 46.65 4.66 15.50
N LYS A 149 46.39 4.30 16.76
CA LYS A 149 45.21 3.50 17.14
C LYS A 149 43.92 4.29 16.95
N LEU A 150 43.93 5.58 17.28
CA LEU A 150 42.78 6.47 17.10
C LEU A 150 42.51 6.71 15.61
N LEU A 151 43.58 6.83 14.81
CA LEU A 151 43.49 6.92 13.35
C LEU A 151 42.91 5.64 12.75
N ALA A 152 43.40 4.47 13.16
CA ALA A 152 42.88 3.18 12.71
C ALA A 152 41.40 3.02 13.08
N SER A 153 41.00 3.37 14.31
CA SER A 153 39.59 3.38 14.72
C SER A 153 38.74 4.29 13.83
N ALA A 154 39.22 5.49 13.50
CA ALA A 154 38.49 6.42 12.65
C ALA A 154 38.30 5.89 11.24
N ILE A 155 39.34 5.28 10.64
CA ILE A 155 39.28 4.69 9.29
C ILE A 155 38.29 3.54 9.25
N LEU A 156 38.29 2.65 10.25
CA LEU A 156 37.33 1.54 10.31
C LEU A 156 35.88 2.05 10.34
N LEU A 157 35.61 3.06 11.18
CA LEU A 157 34.28 3.69 11.24
C LEU A 157 33.92 4.41 9.94
N PHE A 158 34.90 4.99 9.24
CA PHE A 158 34.68 5.65 7.95
C PHE A 158 34.25 4.65 6.88
N ILE A 159 34.89 3.47 6.84
CA ILE A 159 34.52 2.38 5.93
C ILE A 159 33.07 1.94 6.22
N ILE A 160 32.73 1.69 7.49
CA ILE A 160 31.36 1.32 7.89
C ILE A 160 30.37 2.43 7.48
N GLY A 161 30.68 3.69 7.79
CA GLY A 161 29.81 4.84 7.52
C GLY A 161 29.54 5.06 6.03
N VAL A 162 30.57 4.96 5.19
CA VAL A 162 30.40 5.11 3.73
C VAL A 162 29.56 3.97 3.15
N VAL A 163 29.81 2.72 3.58
CA VAL A 163 29.03 1.57 3.10
C VAL A 163 27.57 1.69 3.56
N SER A 164 27.33 1.90 4.85
CA SER A 164 25.98 2.03 5.41
C SER A 164 25.18 3.19 4.78
N PHE A 165 25.85 4.30 4.47
CA PHE A 165 25.22 5.43 3.80
C PHE A 165 24.92 5.15 2.32
N SER A 166 25.75 4.35 1.64
CA SER A 166 25.52 3.97 0.23
C SER A 166 24.36 2.99 0.03
N GLU A 167 23.99 2.23 1.06
CA GLU A 167 22.87 1.28 1.01
C GLU A 167 21.51 1.97 0.80
N LYS A 168 21.29 3.13 1.40
CA LYS A 168 20.01 3.87 1.30
C LYS A 168 19.63 4.25 -0.14
N PRO A 169 20.44 5.01 -0.91
CA PRO A 169 20.11 5.35 -2.29
C PRO A 169 20.05 4.11 -3.20
N TRP A 170 20.83 3.06 -2.90
CA TRP A 170 20.76 1.82 -3.67
C TRP A 170 19.44 1.08 -3.46
N ALA A 171 18.95 0.99 -2.22
CA ALA A 171 17.66 0.40 -1.90
C ALA A 171 16.51 1.16 -2.61
N LEU A 172 16.51 2.49 -2.52
CA LEU A 172 15.51 3.36 -3.19
C LEU A 172 15.50 3.14 -4.70
N LYS A 173 16.68 3.12 -5.35
CA LYS A 173 16.80 2.86 -6.79
C LYS A 173 16.21 1.50 -7.19
N LYS A 174 16.39 0.47 -6.37
CA LYS A 174 15.88 -0.89 -6.64
C LYS A 174 14.36 -0.97 -6.44
N ALA A 175 13.79 -0.14 -5.57
CA ALA A 175 12.36 -0.03 -5.31
C ALA A 175 11.63 0.97 -6.23
N SER A 176 12.34 1.71 -7.09
CA SER A 176 11.74 2.68 -8.02
C SER A 176 10.84 2.01 -9.06
N ILE A 177 9.73 2.66 -9.42
CA ILE A 177 8.71 2.16 -10.36
C ILE A 177 9.34 1.86 -11.71
N ASN A 178 10.24 2.73 -12.18
CA ASN A 178 11.02 2.53 -13.41
C ASN A 178 11.81 1.21 -13.38
N ARG A 179 12.37 0.85 -12.23
CA ARG A 179 13.08 -0.42 -12.07
C ARG A 179 12.12 -1.59 -12.03
N LEU A 180 11.01 -1.50 -11.29
CA LEU A 180 9.97 -2.54 -11.24
C LEU A 180 9.44 -2.87 -12.63
N ALA A 181 9.09 -1.84 -13.41
CA ALA A 181 8.64 -1.98 -14.80
C ALA A 181 9.72 -2.61 -15.70
N SER A 182 10.98 -2.21 -15.54
CA SER A 182 12.09 -2.80 -16.33
C SER A 182 12.33 -4.28 -16.04
N VAL A 183 12.19 -4.70 -14.78
CA VAL A 183 12.32 -6.09 -14.34
C VAL A 183 11.15 -6.90 -14.89
N SER A 184 9.93 -6.36 -14.78
CA SER A 184 8.71 -6.95 -15.34
C SER A 184 8.80 -7.17 -16.87
N ALA A 185 9.25 -6.17 -17.62
CA ALA A 185 9.49 -6.29 -19.06
C ALA A 185 10.56 -7.35 -19.41
N THR A 186 11.57 -7.52 -18.55
CA THR A 186 12.59 -8.56 -18.72
C THR A 186 12.01 -9.94 -18.47
N ILE A 187 11.16 -10.10 -17.46
CA ILE A 187 10.45 -11.34 -17.13
C ILE A 187 9.56 -11.78 -18.30
N GLN A 188 8.82 -10.85 -18.89
CA GLN A 188 8.01 -11.07 -20.10
C GLN A 188 8.86 -11.24 -21.37
N GLY A 189 10.19 -11.14 -21.30
CA GLY A 189 11.09 -11.28 -22.44
C GLY A 189 10.91 -10.24 -23.55
N THR A 190 10.16 -9.16 -23.31
CA THR A 190 10.00 -8.03 -24.25
C THR A 190 11.30 -7.23 -24.36
N LYS A 191 12.14 -7.27 -23.32
CA LYS A 191 13.50 -6.70 -23.31
C LYS A 191 14.56 -7.80 -23.26
N LYS A 192 15.49 -7.80 -24.24
CA LYS A 192 16.64 -8.71 -24.23
C LYS A 192 17.54 -8.39 -23.02
N ARG A 193 17.80 -9.41 -22.19
CA ARG A 193 18.71 -9.31 -21.03
C ARG A 193 20.13 -9.06 -21.56
N THR A 194 20.74 -7.93 -21.20
CA THR A 194 22.14 -7.68 -21.55
C THR A 194 23.03 -8.64 -20.76
N ARG A 195 24.14 -9.13 -21.35
CA ARG A 195 25.07 -10.06 -20.66
C ARG A 195 25.55 -9.51 -19.31
N LEU A 196 25.73 -8.20 -19.20
CA LEU A 196 26.14 -7.53 -17.97
C LEU A 196 25.01 -7.48 -16.93
N ALA A 197 23.75 -7.35 -17.36
CA ALA A 197 22.59 -7.45 -16.46
C ALA A 197 22.36 -8.89 -16.00
N VAL A 198 22.60 -9.90 -16.86
CA VAL A 198 22.61 -11.32 -16.46
C VAL A 198 23.71 -11.58 -15.44
N TYR A 199 24.92 -11.07 -15.69
CA TYR A 199 26.05 -11.29 -14.79
C TYR A 199 25.88 -10.55 -13.45
N LEU A 200 25.34 -9.33 -13.44
CA LEU A 200 25.03 -8.60 -12.20
C LEU A 200 23.82 -9.20 -11.47
N ASP A 201 22.80 -9.69 -12.19
CA ASP A 201 21.71 -10.43 -11.56
C ASP A 201 22.21 -11.76 -10.99
N ASP A 202 23.05 -12.51 -11.71
CA ASP A 202 23.64 -13.74 -11.18
C ASP A 202 24.59 -13.44 -10.01
N LEU A 203 25.41 -12.38 -10.06
CA LEU A 203 26.31 -12.05 -8.95
C LEU A 203 25.58 -11.53 -7.70
N LEU A 204 24.42 -10.88 -7.87
CA LEU A 204 23.65 -10.26 -6.77
C LEU A 204 22.42 -11.08 -6.33
N PHE A 205 21.86 -11.93 -7.21
CA PHE A 205 20.64 -12.72 -6.98
C PHE A 205 20.83 -14.24 -7.18
N SER A 206 21.97 -14.76 -7.65
CA SER A 206 22.28 -16.21 -7.57
C SER A 206 22.03 -16.73 -6.15
N ASP A 207 22.30 -15.90 -5.16
CA ASP A 207 22.10 -16.19 -3.75
C ASP A 207 20.64 -16.20 -3.31
N TRP A 208 19.76 -15.41 -3.93
CA TRP A 208 18.30 -15.47 -3.72
C TRP A 208 17.73 -16.79 -4.27
N TYR A 209 18.13 -17.18 -5.48
CA TYR A 209 17.68 -18.43 -6.12
C TYR A 209 18.33 -19.70 -5.52
N SER A 210 19.59 -19.61 -5.07
CA SER A 210 20.32 -20.74 -4.49
C SER A 210 19.96 -21.00 -3.03
N CYS A 211 19.47 -20.01 -2.27
CA CYS A 211 18.95 -20.23 -0.92
C CYS A 211 17.68 -21.10 -0.96
N SER A 212 16.84 -20.92 -1.98
CA SER A 212 15.69 -21.80 -2.24
C SER A 212 16.06 -23.24 -2.62
N ARG A 213 17.25 -23.46 -3.19
CA ARG A 213 17.71 -24.78 -3.66
C ARG A 213 18.62 -25.50 -2.66
N ALA A 214 19.26 -24.77 -1.74
CA ALA A 214 20.11 -25.33 -0.68
C ALA A 214 19.31 -25.88 0.50
N THR A 215 18.13 -25.31 0.79
CA THR A 215 17.18 -25.82 1.80
C THR A 215 16.54 -27.17 1.42
N GLU A 216 16.61 -27.58 0.15
CA GLU A 216 16.18 -28.92 -0.31
C GLU A 216 17.21 -30.02 -0.03
N LYS A 217 18.50 -29.70 0.17
CA LYS A 217 19.56 -30.71 0.35
C LYS A 217 19.83 -31.06 1.82
N SER A 218 19.56 -30.15 2.77
CA SER A 218 19.86 -30.37 4.19
C SER A 218 18.78 -31.11 4.98
N SER A 219 17.60 -31.37 4.41
CA SER A 219 16.48 -32.06 5.09
C SER A 219 16.48 -33.59 4.92
N SER A 220 17.58 -34.20 4.44
CA SER A 220 17.62 -35.64 4.12
C SER A 220 18.67 -36.49 4.86
N SER A 221 19.35 -35.97 5.88
CA SER A 221 20.24 -36.79 6.73
C SER A 221 19.80 -36.77 8.18
N GLY A 222 19.11 -37.83 8.60
CA GLY A 222 18.75 -38.05 9.99
C GLY A 222 19.97 -38.34 10.86
N SER A 223 20.08 -37.66 11.99
CA SER A 223 20.66 -38.21 13.22
C SER A 223 20.23 -37.39 14.43
N SER A 224 19.97 -38.12 15.51
CA SER A 224 19.44 -37.71 16.81
C SER A 224 20.46 -36.97 17.68
N LEU A 225 20.12 -35.80 18.23
CA LEU A 225 20.79 -35.12 19.37
C LEU A 225 19.76 -34.21 20.12
N PRO A 226 20.00 -33.82 21.38
CA PRO A 226 19.00 -33.91 22.47
C PRO A 226 18.17 -32.64 22.72
N ALA A 227 17.08 -32.87 23.47
CA ALA A 227 15.91 -32.02 23.71
C ALA A 227 16.12 -30.64 24.41
N ALA A 228 17.36 -30.17 24.57
CA ALA A 228 17.64 -28.85 25.17
C ALA A 228 17.76 -27.70 24.14
N ALA A 229 17.87 -28.01 22.84
CA ALA A 229 17.95 -27.02 21.75
C ALA A 229 16.58 -26.61 21.16
N ALA A 230 15.47 -27.23 21.61
CA ALA A 230 14.15 -27.02 21.03
C ALA A 230 13.46 -25.70 21.45
N ALA A 231 13.96 -24.99 22.46
CA ALA A 231 13.34 -23.77 22.98
C ALA A 231 13.85 -22.46 22.33
N ALA A 232 14.89 -22.50 21.49
CA ALA A 232 15.48 -21.32 20.83
C ALA A 232 15.33 -21.34 19.29
N GLY A 233 14.56 -22.29 18.75
CA GLY A 233 14.57 -22.66 17.34
C GLY A 233 13.48 -22.04 16.46
N VAL A 234 13.16 -20.75 16.61
CA VAL A 234 12.46 -20.04 15.51
C VAL A 234 13.52 -19.36 14.67
N GLY A 235 14.08 -20.14 13.74
CA GLY A 235 15.12 -19.68 12.83
C GLY A 235 14.61 -18.54 11.95
N TRP A 236 15.50 -17.60 11.66
CA TRP A 236 15.36 -16.49 10.70
C TRP A 236 14.74 -16.88 9.35
N HIS A 237 14.82 -18.17 8.99
CA HIS A 237 14.30 -18.74 7.77
C HIS A 237 12.77 -18.75 7.69
N ASP A 238 12.02 -19.04 8.78
CA ASP A 238 10.57 -19.23 8.68
C ASP A 238 9.76 -17.93 8.50
N CYS A 239 10.36 -16.77 8.80
CA CYS A 239 9.69 -15.48 8.63
C CYS A 239 9.72 -14.95 7.18
N PHE A 240 10.65 -15.42 6.34
CA PHE A 240 10.90 -14.87 4.99
C PHE A 240 11.34 -15.90 3.93
N SER A 241 11.36 -17.20 4.19
CA SER A 241 11.62 -18.22 3.16
C SER A 241 10.43 -18.36 2.20
N PHE A 242 10.63 -17.96 0.95
CA PHE A 242 9.68 -18.09 -0.18
C PHE A 242 9.69 -19.50 -0.83
N THR A 243 9.87 -20.58 -0.07
CA THR A 243 9.90 -21.94 -0.64
C THR A 243 8.74 -22.80 -0.17
N GLU A 244 7.96 -23.30 -1.15
CA GLU A 244 7.13 -24.49 -0.99
C GLU A 244 7.96 -25.75 -1.27
N PRO A 245 7.58 -26.92 -0.70
CA PRO A 245 8.22 -28.19 -1.01
C PRO A 245 8.00 -28.55 -2.49
N SER A 246 9.09 -28.65 -3.25
CA SER A 246 9.06 -29.15 -4.62
C SER A 246 8.76 -30.65 -4.62
N ASN A 247 7.73 -31.05 -5.37
CA ASN A 247 7.53 -32.45 -5.69
C ASN A 247 8.54 -32.81 -6.80
N LYS A 248 9.49 -33.68 -6.49
CA LYS A 248 10.58 -34.09 -7.41
C LYS A 248 10.01 -34.64 -8.72
N GLY A 249 10.14 -33.88 -9.80
CA GLY A 249 9.96 -34.32 -11.18
C GLY A 249 10.96 -33.60 -12.07
N HIS A 250 11.85 -34.36 -12.72
CA HIS A 250 12.85 -33.88 -13.67
C HIS A 250 12.21 -33.15 -14.87
N GLY A 251 12.71 -31.95 -15.19
CA GLY A 251 12.42 -31.20 -16.42
C GLY A 251 12.40 -29.68 -16.18
N ASP A 252 13.17 -28.92 -16.96
CA ASP A 252 13.26 -27.45 -16.93
C ASP A 252 11.89 -26.76 -17.12
N HIS A 253 11.13 -26.59 -16.05
CA HIS A 253 9.92 -25.75 -16.01
C HIS A 253 10.27 -24.41 -15.36
N VAL A 254 10.46 -23.38 -16.19
CA VAL A 254 10.72 -22.01 -15.75
C VAL A 254 9.39 -21.32 -15.43
N GLY A 255 8.82 -21.63 -14.27
CA GLY A 255 7.71 -20.86 -13.69
C GLY A 255 8.18 -19.53 -13.10
N LEU A 256 7.31 -18.52 -13.08
CA LEU A 256 7.57 -17.25 -12.39
C LEU A 256 7.83 -17.49 -10.89
N SER A 257 8.93 -16.95 -10.36
CA SER A 257 9.16 -16.94 -8.91
C SER A 257 8.11 -16.09 -8.20
N GLU A 258 7.85 -16.33 -6.92
CA GLU A 258 6.96 -15.48 -6.11
C GLU A 258 7.42 -14.01 -6.10
N ALA A 259 8.74 -13.76 -6.12
CA ALA A 259 9.28 -12.42 -6.26
C ALA A 259 8.95 -11.80 -7.63
N ASP A 260 9.03 -12.59 -8.71
CA ASP A 260 8.68 -12.15 -10.07
C ASP A 260 7.20 -11.77 -10.13
N LYS A 261 6.33 -12.57 -9.51
CA LYS A 261 4.90 -12.26 -9.39
C LYS A 261 4.66 -10.96 -8.63
N VAL A 262 5.41 -10.71 -7.53
CA VAL A 262 5.34 -9.43 -6.80
C VAL A 262 5.75 -8.27 -7.72
N TYR A 263 6.88 -8.37 -8.41
CA TYR A 263 7.36 -7.33 -9.32
C TYR A 263 6.36 -7.01 -10.43
N MET A 264 5.78 -8.06 -11.03
CA MET A 264 4.77 -7.91 -12.08
C MET A 264 3.54 -7.17 -11.59
N VAL A 265 2.95 -7.64 -10.49
CA VAL A 265 1.73 -7.09 -9.91
C VAL A 265 1.94 -5.65 -9.42
N LEU A 266 3.13 -5.32 -8.87
CA LEU A 266 3.49 -3.94 -8.50
C LEU A 266 3.77 -3.02 -9.70
N SER A 267 4.09 -3.58 -10.86
CA SER A 267 4.34 -2.83 -12.09
C SER A 267 3.08 -2.54 -12.92
N ASP A 268 1.89 -2.75 -12.35
CA ASP A 268 0.61 -2.70 -13.08
C ASP A 268 0.59 -3.63 -14.30
N MET A 269 1.26 -4.78 -14.21
CA MET A 269 1.26 -5.80 -15.26
C MET A 269 0.36 -6.98 -14.88
N SER A 270 -0.40 -7.45 -15.86
CA SER A 270 -1.28 -8.59 -15.69
C SER A 270 -0.50 -9.89 -15.52
N LEU A 271 -0.81 -10.60 -14.43
CA LEU A 271 -0.23 -11.91 -14.15
C LEU A 271 -0.83 -13.00 -15.04
N SER A 272 -2.10 -12.87 -15.42
CA SER A 272 -2.76 -13.78 -16.38
C SER A 272 -2.20 -13.61 -17.78
N ALA A 273 -2.08 -12.38 -18.28
CA ALA A 273 -1.53 -12.14 -19.62
C ALA A 273 -0.08 -12.63 -19.74
N ALA A 274 0.70 -12.50 -18.67
CA ALA A 274 2.07 -13.02 -18.65
C ALA A 274 2.13 -14.55 -18.56
N ALA A 275 1.20 -15.18 -17.84
CA ALA A 275 1.08 -16.63 -17.85
C ALA A 275 0.71 -17.14 -19.24
N ASP A 276 -0.24 -16.50 -19.92
CA ASP A 276 -0.62 -16.81 -21.29
C ASP A 276 0.55 -16.65 -22.27
N ASP A 277 1.33 -15.56 -22.19
CA ASP A 277 2.54 -15.35 -23.00
C ASP A 277 3.62 -16.42 -22.74
N LEU A 278 3.82 -16.83 -21.49
CA LEU A 278 4.78 -17.89 -21.15
C LEU A 278 4.36 -19.26 -21.71
N VAL A 279 3.07 -19.56 -21.71
CA VAL A 279 2.50 -20.75 -22.35
C VAL A 279 2.68 -20.67 -23.86
N LEU A 280 2.33 -19.54 -24.48
CA LEU A 280 2.49 -19.29 -25.92
C LEU A 280 3.95 -19.48 -26.37
N ARG A 281 4.92 -19.09 -25.53
CA ARG A 281 6.36 -19.24 -25.81
C ARG A 281 6.91 -20.62 -25.49
N GLY A 282 6.06 -21.57 -25.08
CA GLY A 282 6.45 -22.93 -24.70
C GLY A 282 7.34 -22.99 -23.45
N ARG A 283 7.33 -21.95 -22.60
CA ARG A 283 8.09 -21.91 -21.34
C ARG A 283 7.30 -22.46 -20.15
N ALA A 284 5.98 -22.57 -20.28
CA ALA A 284 5.07 -23.24 -19.37
C ALA A 284 4.15 -24.18 -20.17
N ARG A 285 3.65 -25.26 -19.56
CA ARG A 285 2.72 -26.18 -20.24
C ARG A 285 1.29 -25.65 -20.20
N ASN A 286 0.85 -25.16 -19.04
CA ASN A 286 -0.47 -24.55 -18.85
C ASN A 286 -0.38 -23.29 -17.96
N VAL A 287 -1.44 -22.48 -17.97
CA VAL A 287 -1.54 -21.26 -17.15
C VAL A 287 -1.49 -21.61 -15.66
N GLU A 288 -2.05 -22.74 -15.26
CA GLU A 288 -2.11 -23.24 -13.89
C GLU A 288 -0.73 -23.64 -13.35
N ASP A 289 0.25 -23.90 -14.24
CA ASP A 289 1.65 -24.13 -13.84
C ASP A 289 2.32 -22.84 -13.37
N VAL A 290 1.87 -21.69 -13.88
CA VAL A 290 2.35 -20.34 -13.52
C VAL A 290 1.51 -19.74 -12.38
N LEU A 291 0.18 -19.85 -12.50
CA LEU A 291 -0.84 -19.43 -11.54
C LEU A 291 -1.44 -20.63 -10.81
N ARG A 292 -0.70 -21.18 -9.84
CA ARG A 292 -1.20 -22.31 -9.07
C ARG A 292 -2.53 -22.01 -8.37
N PRO A 293 -3.48 -22.96 -8.31
CA PRO A 293 -4.74 -22.78 -7.61
C PRO A 293 -4.51 -22.43 -6.12
N LEU A 294 -5.18 -21.38 -5.62
CA LEU A 294 -5.18 -21.07 -4.19
C LEU A 294 -5.78 -22.24 -3.39
N SER A 295 -4.94 -22.94 -2.61
CA SER A 295 -5.35 -23.98 -1.65
C SER A 295 -5.69 -23.39 -0.27
N THR A 296 -6.07 -24.20 0.72
CA THR A 296 -6.30 -23.73 2.11
C THR A 296 -5.06 -23.12 2.77
N LYS A 297 -3.85 -23.36 2.24
CA LYS A 297 -2.62 -22.65 2.61
C LYS A 297 -2.52 -21.23 2.03
N ALA A 298 -3.44 -20.83 1.16
CA ALA A 298 -3.39 -19.58 0.40
C ALA A 298 -3.53 -18.34 1.26
N GLU A 299 -4.30 -18.35 2.36
CA GLU A 299 -4.39 -17.18 3.26
C GLU A 299 -3.00 -16.84 3.83
N GLN A 300 -2.22 -17.87 4.21
CA GLN A 300 -0.87 -17.67 4.70
C GLN A 300 0.09 -17.24 3.58
N ALA A 301 -0.06 -17.81 2.37
CA ALA A 301 0.74 -17.40 1.21
C ALA A 301 0.51 -15.92 0.84
N LEU A 302 -0.75 -15.47 0.91
CA LEU A 302 -1.14 -14.10 0.61
C LEU A 302 -0.58 -13.09 1.61
N LYS A 303 -0.63 -13.42 2.91
CA LYS A 303 -0.03 -12.59 3.97
C LYS A 303 1.50 -12.49 3.81
N ARG A 304 2.15 -13.59 3.40
CA ARG A 304 3.59 -13.58 3.10
C ARG A 304 3.89 -12.69 1.89
N TRP A 305 3.07 -12.75 0.84
CA TRP A 305 3.20 -11.88 -0.33
C TRP A 305 3.07 -10.40 0.04
N LEU A 306 2.03 -10.02 0.80
CA LEU A 306 1.80 -8.62 1.20
C LEU A 306 2.96 -8.06 2.03
N ARG A 307 3.52 -8.89 2.93
CA ARG A 307 4.73 -8.56 3.70
C ARG A 307 5.96 -8.45 2.80
N GLY A 308 6.07 -9.31 1.80
CA GLY A 308 7.11 -9.27 0.78
C GLY A 308 7.05 -7.96 -0.01
N ALA A 309 5.91 -7.62 -0.57
CA ALA A 309 5.68 -6.38 -1.31
C ALA A 309 6.00 -5.14 -0.45
N PHE A 310 5.51 -5.09 0.80
CA PHE A 310 5.89 -4.03 1.75
C PHE A 310 7.42 -3.96 1.92
N GLY A 311 8.07 -5.12 2.10
CA GLY A 311 9.52 -5.21 2.23
C GLY A 311 10.25 -4.65 1.00
N LEU A 312 9.84 -5.03 -0.21
CA LEU A 312 10.48 -4.58 -1.45
C LEU A 312 10.29 -3.07 -1.70
N ILE A 313 9.18 -2.48 -1.25
CA ILE A 313 8.85 -1.08 -1.53
C ILE A 313 9.39 -0.12 -0.45
N TYR A 314 9.30 -0.51 0.83
CA TYR A 314 9.50 0.41 1.96
C TYR A 314 10.73 0.11 2.83
N THR A 315 11.44 -1.00 2.58
CA THR A 315 12.56 -1.45 3.42
C THR A 315 13.79 -1.87 2.61
N ARG A 316 14.92 -2.11 3.30
CA ARG A 316 16.15 -2.68 2.70
C ARG A 316 16.04 -4.17 2.36
N ALA A 317 14.88 -4.81 2.48
CA ALA A 317 14.68 -6.24 2.15
C ALA A 317 15.33 -6.67 0.82
N ASN A 318 15.21 -5.83 -0.21
CA ASN A 318 15.85 -6.02 -1.51
C ASN A 318 17.37 -6.24 -1.48
N LEU A 319 18.06 -5.73 -0.47
CA LEU A 319 19.50 -5.87 -0.25
C LEU A 319 19.80 -6.96 0.80
N VAL A 320 18.99 -7.01 1.87
CA VAL A 320 19.14 -7.90 3.03
C VAL A 320 19.19 -9.38 2.67
N PHE A 321 18.45 -9.78 1.64
CA PHE A 321 18.37 -11.19 1.25
C PHE A 321 19.50 -11.67 0.31
N THR A 322 20.49 -10.83 0.02
CA THR A 322 21.70 -11.27 -0.68
C THR A 322 22.67 -11.88 0.35
N ARG A 323 23.27 -13.05 0.08
CA ARG A 323 24.17 -13.69 1.06
C ARG A 323 25.40 -12.83 1.36
N THR A 324 25.84 -12.06 0.38
CA THR A 324 26.91 -11.07 0.54
C THR A 324 26.56 -10.00 1.57
N TYR A 325 25.34 -9.47 1.54
CA TYR A 325 24.84 -8.53 2.55
C TYR A 325 24.75 -9.18 3.93
N LEU A 326 24.20 -10.40 4.02
CA LEU A 326 24.09 -11.11 5.29
C LEU A 326 25.47 -11.37 5.91
N VAL A 327 26.44 -11.85 5.13
CA VAL A 327 27.82 -12.07 5.59
C VAL A 327 28.46 -10.76 6.05
N TYR A 328 28.23 -9.67 5.30
CA TYR A 328 28.74 -8.36 5.66
C TYR A 328 28.14 -7.86 7.00
N HIS A 329 26.82 -7.82 7.16
CA HIS A 329 26.17 -7.28 8.36
C HIS A 329 26.26 -8.19 9.59
N VAL A 330 26.29 -9.53 9.42
CA VAL A 330 26.32 -10.47 10.56
C VAL A 330 27.75 -10.72 11.04
N LEU A 331 28.73 -10.76 10.14
CA LEU A 331 30.12 -11.10 10.51
C LEU A 331 31.04 -9.88 10.45
N VAL A 332 31.08 -9.16 9.33
CA VAL A 332 32.09 -8.12 9.10
C VAL A 332 31.81 -6.86 9.92
N VAL A 333 30.58 -6.34 9.87
CA VAL A 333 30.18 -5.10 10.55
C VAL A 333 30.39 -5.18 12.07
N PRO A 334 29.96 -6.25 12.78
CA PRO A 334 30.18 -6.34 14.23
C PRO A 334 31.67 -6.45 14.58
N ILE A 335 32.46 -7.21 13.79
CA ILE A 335 33.91 -7.31 13.99
C ILE A 335 34.57 -5.94 13.82
N LEU A 336 34.19 -5.17 12.79
CA LEU A 336 34.74 -3.83 12.56
C LEU A 336 34.36 -2.87 13.70
N HIS A 337 33.14 -2.93 14.22
CA HIS A 337 32.72 -2.13 15.38
C HIS A 337 33.50 -2.49 16.65
N VAL A 338 33.68 -3.79 16.94
CA VAL A 338 34.48 -4.25 18.08
C VAL A 338 35.94 -3.85 17.92
N ALA A 339 36.51 -3.97 16.71
CA ALA A 339 37.87 -3.52 16.41
C ALA A 339 38.02 -2.01 16.61
N ALA A 340 37.08 -1.20 16.12
CA ALA A 340 37.09 0.24 16.33
C ALA A 340 36.98 0.60 17.82
N LEU A 341 36.06 -0.03 18.55
CA LEU A 341 35.86 0.20 19.98
C LEU A 341 37.09 -0.21 20.82
N THR A 342 37.73 -1.33 20.49
CA THR A 342 38.94 -1.80 21.19
C THR A 342 40.15 -0.92 20.89
N LEU A 343 40.32 -0.47 19.64
CA LEU A 343 41.35 0.50 19.27
C LEU A 343 41.14 1.85 19.96
N PHE A 344 39.89 2.33 20.01
CA PHE A 344 39.53 3.52 20.77
C PHE A 344 39.78 3.32 22.26
N ALA A 345 39.39 2.18 22.85
CA ALA A 345 39.57 1.90 24.28
C ALA A 345 41.06 1.88 24.68
N THR A 346 41.93 1.35 23.82
CA THR A 346 43.37 1.21 24.05
C THR A 346 44.21 2.41 23.60
N SER A 347 43.59 3.46 23.05
CA SER A 347 44.26 4.72 22.69
C SER A 347 44.54 5.58 23.93
N ASP A 348 45.56 6.43 23.86
CA ASP A 348 45.84 7.42 24.91
C ASP A 348 44.77 8.52 24.91
N LYS A 349 44.26 8.87 26.10
CA LYS A 349 43.18 9.86 26.30
C LYS A 349 43.48 10.92 27.35
N HIS A 350 44.70 10.97 27.90
CA HIS A 350 45.03 11.84 29.03
C HIS A 350 44.98 13.36 28.72
N GLY A 351 44.74 13.75 27.46
CA GLY A 351 44.62 15.14 27.01
C GLY A 351 43.28 15.55 26.37
N TYR A 352 42.24 14.71 26.39
CA TYR A 352 40.92 15.04 25.82
C TYR A 352 39.91 15.47 26.87
N ASP A 353 38.89 16.25 26.47
CA ASP A 353 37.79 16.61 27.37
C ASP A 353 37.06 15.36 27.85
N ARG A 354 36.83 15.28 29.17
CA ARG A 354 36.19 14.11 29.77
C ARG A 354 34.75 13.92 29.26
N THR A 355 34.07 14.99 28.90
CA THR A 355 32.71 14.92 28.36
C THR A 355 32.71 14.31 26.97
N ASP A 356 33.60 14.76 26.09
CA ASP A 356 33.69 14.24 24.72
C ASP A 356 34.14 12.77 24.69
N VAL A 357 35.02 12.36 25.61
CA VAL A 357 35.40 10.94 25.78
C VAL A 357 34.18 10.11 26.17
N LYS A 358 33.39 10.55 27.16
CA LYS A 358 32.15 9.84 27.55
C LYS A 358 31.16 9.76 26.41
N ILE A 359 30.91 10.87 25.71
CA ILE A 359 30.00 10.92 24.56
C ILE A 359 30.47 9.98 23.47
N THR A 360 31.76 9.97 23.15
CA THR A 360 32.30 9.08 22.11
C THR A 360 32.12 7.61 22.47
N TYR A 361 32.35 7.20 23.72
CA TYR A 361 32.00 5.84 24.15
C TYR A 361 30.51 5.53 24.00
N VAL A 362 29.64 6.46 24.41
CA VAL A 362 28.18 6.30 24.26
C VAL A 362 27.82 6.12 22.79
N LEU A 363 28.35 6.95 21.89
CA LEU A 363 28.12 6.87 20.45
C LEU A 363 28.62 5.55 19.88
N LEU A 364 29.89 5.18 20.11
CA LEU A 364 30.45 3.95 19.56
C LEU A 364 29.71 2.70 20.05
N CYS A 365 29.41 2.62 21.35
CA CYS A 365 28.70 1.47 21.92
C CYS A 365 27.24 1.40 21.43
N LEU A 366 26.52 2.51 21.43
CA LEU A 366 25.10 2.51 21.04
C LEU A 366 24.91 2.42 19.52
N THR A 367 25.81 2.96 18.70
CA THR A 367 25.79 2.77 17.24
C THR A 367 26.14 1.32 16.88
N ALA A 368 27.14 0.71 17.53
CA ALA A 368 27.41 -0.72 17.36
C ALA A 368 26.22 -1.60 17.80
N ALA A 369 25.58 -1.23 18.92
CA ALA A 369 24.39 -1.92 19.39
C ALA A 369 23.20 -1.75 18.44
N LEU A 370 23.01 -0.60 17.79
CA LEU A 370 21.98 -0.41 16.76
C LEU A 370 22.15 -1.43 15.63
N ASP A 371 23.36 -1.54 15.06
CA ASP A 371 23.62 -2.43 13.93
C ASP A 371 23.48 -3.92 14.32
N VAL A 372 23.90 -4.33 15.51
CA VAL A 372 23.83 -5.72 15.97
C VAL A 372 22.44 -6.11 16.47
N LEU A 373 21.79 -5.24 17.25
CA LEU A 373 20.52 -5.54 17.91
C LEU A 373 19.31 -5.32 17.00
N ALA A 374 19.43 -4.61 15.87
CA ALA A 374 18.29 -4.29 15.02
C ALA A 374 17.49 -5.54 14.61
N VAL A 375 18.24 -6.55 14.20
CA VAL A 375 17.83 -7.90 13.84
C VAL A 375 17.04 -8.57 14.97
N PHE A 376 17.54 -8.50 16.21
CA PHE A 376 16.92 -9.09 17.39
C PHE A 376 15.67 -8.33 17.86
N VAL A 377 15.75 -7.00 17.93
CA VAL A 377 14.63 -6.12 18.31
C VAL A 377 13.43 -6.34 17.39
N ARG A 378 13.68 -6.50 16.08
CA ARG A 378 12.63 -6.83 15.11
C ARG A 378 11.94 -8.16 15.41
N GLN A 379 12.70 -9.20 15.72
CA GLN A 379 12.12 -10.52 16.03
C GLN A 379 11.32 -10.50 17.32
N LEU A 380 11.84 -9.85 18.36
CA LEU A 380 11.11 -9.67 19.61
C LEU A 380 9.82 -8.89 19.41
N LEU A 381 9.87 -7.79 18.64
CA LEU A 381 8.70 -6.98 18.34
C LEU A 381 7.67 -7.78 17.54
N TYR A 382 8.10 -8.54 16.53
CA TYR A 382 7.22 -9.43 15.77
C TYR A 382 6.55 -10.47 16.68
N GLY A 383 7.31 -11.14 17.54
CA GLY A 383 6.79 -12.09 18.51
C GLY A 383 5.79 -11.46 19.48
N ALA A 384 6.11 -10.28 20.02
CA ALA A 384 5.26 -9.55 20.95
C ALA A 384 3.93 -9.09 20.31
N MET A 385 3.99 -8.58 19.07
CA MET A 385 2.80 -8.13 18.33
C MET A 385 1.91 -9.30 17.91
N SER A 386 2.53 -10.40 17.46
CA SER A 386 1.84 -11.66 17.14
C SER A 386 1.13 -12.24 18.37
N ALA A 387 1.81 -12.28 19.53
CA ALA A 387 1.23 -12.76 20.78
C ALA A 387 0.03 -11.92 21.26
N LYS A 388 0.04 -10.61 20.98
CA LYS A 388 -1.08 -9.70 21.28
C LYS A 388 -2.20 -9.71 20.23
N GLY A 389 -2.07 -10.50 19.16
CA GLY A 389 -3.07 -10.59 18.10
C GLY A 389 -3.32 -9.26 17.39
N VAL A 390 -2.32 -8.38 17.30
CA VAL A 390 -2.49 -7.08 16.63
C VAL A 390 -2.63 -7.33 15.12
N PRO A 391 -3.69 -6.81 14.47
CA PRO A 391 -3.88 -6.99 13.03
C PRO A 391 -2.68 -6.48 12.24
N ALA A 392 -2.20 -7.32 11.31
CA ALA A 392 -1.14 -6.97 10.39
C ALA A 392 -1.71 -6.32 9.11
N LEU A 393 -0.82 -6.03 8.16
CA LEU A 393 -1.12 -5.42 6.87
C LEU A 393 -2.35 -6.02 6.18
N CYS A 394 -3.34 -5.19 5.85
CA CYS A 394 -4.60 -5.58 5.18
C CYS A 394 -5.51 -6.55 5.98
N GLU A 395 -5.24 -6.82 7.26
CA GLU A 395 -6.05 -7.73 8.11
C GLU A 395 -7.18 -7.01 8.87
N THR A 396 -7.62 -5.85 8.39
CA THR A 396 -8.72 -5.09 8.99
C THR A 396 -9.75 -4.74 7.93
N VAL A 397 -11.03 -4.86 8.30
CA VAL A 397 -12.17 -4.38 7.51
C VAL A 397 -12.81 -3.25 8.30
N PRO A 398 -12.24 -2.02 8.25
CA PRO A 398 -12.81 -0.87 8.94
C PRO A 398 -14.15 -0.50 8.29
N GLY A 399 -15.19 -0.37 9.10
CA GLY A 399 -16.52 0.04 8.65
C GLY A 399 -16.76 1.52 8.89
N TYR A 400 -17.55 2.15 8.02
CA TYR A 400 -18.15 3.46 8.23
C TYR A 400 -19.62 3.39 7.85
N ASN A 401 -20.51 3.82 8.74
CA ASN A 401 -21.95 3.81 8.54
C ASN A 401 -22.47 5.26 8.48
N LEU A 402 -23.05 5.65 7.34
CA LEU A 402 -23.51 7.02 7.13
C LEU A 402 -24.69 7.40 8.05
N VAL A 403 -25.60 6.45 8.32
CA VAL A 403 -26.78 6.70 9.15
C VAL A 403 -26.39 6.87 10.62
N ASP A 404 -25.43 6.08 11.10
CA ASP A 404 -24.85 6.28 12.44
C ASP A 404 -24.08 7.59 12.52
N ALA A 405 -23.33 7.98 11.48
CA ALA A 405 -22.62 9.25 11.42
C ALA A 405 -23.57 10.45 11.54
N VAL A 406 -24.70 10.45 10.82
CA VAL A 406 -25.73 11.50 10.95
C VAL A 406 -26.37 11.50 12.33
N THR A 407 -26.68 10.31 12.87
CA THR A 407 -27.24 10.18 14.23
C THR A 407 -26.31 10.81 15.28
N ARG A 408 -24.99 10.62 15.13
CA ARG A 408 -23.96 11.26 15.97
C ARG A 408 -23.89 12.76 15.75
N ARG A 409 -23.90 13.26 14.50
CA ARG A 409 -23.89 14.70 14.20
C ARG A 409 -25.05 15.46 14.84
N ARG A 410 -26.23 14.84 14.91
CA ARG A 410 -27.42 15.43 15.54
C ARG A 410 -27.34 15.48 17.07
N GLN A 411 -26.40 14.77 17.70
CA GLN A 411 -26.22 14.76 19.15
C GLN A 411 -25.55 16.06 19.64
N LYS A 412 -26.33 16.92 20.33
CA LYS A 412 -25.89 18.27 20.76
C LYS A 412 -24.84 18.31 21.87
N ASP A 413 -24.53 17.18 22.51
CA ASP A 413 -23.61 17.09 23.66
C ASP A 413 -22.14 16.89 23.30
N ILE A 414 -21.80 17.01 22.01
CA ILE A 414 -20.44 16.84 21.53
C ILE A 414 -19.65 18.14 21.83
N GLY A 415 -18.87 18.10 22.92
CA GLY A 415 -18.15 19.24 23.46
C GLY A 415 -17.20 19.95 22.48
N TRP A 416 -16.88 21.21 22.78
CA TRP A 416 -16.04 22.10 21.96
C TRP A 416 -14.73 21.47 21.45
N LEU A 417 -14.15 20.54 22.22
CA LEU A 417 -12.93 19.79 21.84
C LEU A 417 -13.10 18.98 20.56
N PHE A 418 -14.27 18.38 20.30
CA PHE A 418 -14.53 17.62 19.09
C PHE A 418 -14.70 18.55 17.87
N ARG A 419 -15.32 19.72 18.07
CA ARG A 419 -15.41 20.76 17.02
C ARG A 419 -14.03 21.32 16.66
N CYS A 420 -13.16 21.51 17.66
CA CYS A 420 -11.76 21.89 17.43
C CYS A 420 -10.97 20.77 16.75
N ALA A 421 -11.16 19.50 17.13
CA ALA A 421 -10.50 18.36 16.49
C ALA A 421 -10.91 18.22 15.02
N ALA A 422 -12.21 18.34 14.71
CA ALA A 422 -12.74 18.33 13.35
C ALA A 422 -12.22 19.52 12.52
N ALA A 423 -12.15 20.73 13.10
CA ALA A 423 -11.57 21.92 12.46
C ALA A 423 -10.06 21.81 12.19
N MET A 424 -9.33 21.03 13.01
CA MET A 424 -7.91 20.70 12.77
C MET A 424 -7.71 19.52 11.78
N GLY A 425 -8.78 19.03 11.14
CA GLY A 425 -8.69 17.96 10.16
C GLY A 425 -8.56 16.55 10.77
N CYS A 426 -8.84 16.38 12.07
CA CYS A 426 -9.01 15.04 12.63
C CYS A 426 -10.35 14.47 12.14
N LYS A 427 -10.30 13.64 11.09
CA LYS A 427 -11.43 12.83 10.62
C LYS A 427 -12.07 12.02 11.77
N GLU A 428 -13.40 11.88 11.76
CA GLU A 428 -14.18 11.08 12.73
C GLU A 428 -13.64 9.64 12.92
N GLU A 429 -13.05 9.08 11.87
CA GLU A 429 -12.33 7.80 11.82
C GLU A 429 -11.30 7.62 12.95
N TYR A 430 -10.71 8.72 13.46
CA TYR A 430 -9.66 8.67 14.48
C TYR A 430 -10.17 8.36 15.89
N LEU A 431 -11.46 8.60 16.16
CA LEU A 431 -12.09 8.35 17.47
C LEU A 431 -12.80 6.99 17.55
N GLU A 432 -13.27 6.45 16.43
CA GLU A 432 -13.96 5.14 16.37
C GLU A 432 -12.98 3.99 16.66
N TYR A 433 -11.71 4.13 16.25
CA TYR A 433 -10.62 3.22 16.64
C TYR A 433 -10.32 3.24 18.15
N CYS A 434 -10.73 4.29 18.87
CA CYS A 434 -10.43 4.50 20.29
C CYS A 434 -11.59 4.15 21.24
N LYS A 435 -12.84 4.06 20.76
CA LYS A 435 -14.01 3.80 21.63
C LYS A 435 -14.35 2.32 21.82
N CYS A 436 -13.92 1.44 20.92
CA CYS A 436 -14.12 0.00 21.08
C CYS A 436 -12.79 -0.66 21.48
N GLY A 437 -12.71 -1.23 22.68
CA GLY A 437 -11.69 -2.21 23.06
C GLY A 437 -11.84 -3.52 22.28
N GLY A 438 -11.93 -3.44 20.95
CA GLY A 438 -12.50 -4.45 20.05
C GLY A 438 -11.51 -5.08 19.07
N GLY A 439 -10.22 -5.14 19.41
CA GLY A 439 -9.22 -5.79 18.55
C GLY A 439 -9.61 -7.22 18.15
N GLN A 440 -10.27 -7.94 19.06
CA GLN A 440 -10.76 -9.30 18.83
C GLN A 440 -11.97 -9.35 17.89
N GLN A 441 -12.89 -8.38 17.97
CA GLN A 441 -14.11 -8.32 17.16
C GLN A 441 -13.80 -7.95 15.70
N HIS A 442 -12.89 -7.00 15.46
CA HIS A 442 -12.43 -6.64 14.12
C HIS A 442 -11.65 -7.78 13.44
N TYR A 443 -10.81 -8.52 14.19
CA TYR A 443 -10.10 -9.67 13.66
C TYR A 443 -11.04 -10.82 13.27
N THR A 444 -12.05 -11.10 14.09
CA THR A 444 -13.10 -12.09 13.73
C THR A 444 -13.89 -11.67 12.50
N LEU A 445 -14.18 -10.36 12.33
CA LEU A 445 -14.88 -9.85 11.16
C LEU A 445 -14.04 -10.02 9.88
N TYR A 446 -12.78 -9.63 9.91
CA TYR A 446 -11.85 -9.85 8.79
C TYR A 446 -11.76 -11.33 8.41
N LYS A 447 -11.59 -12.22 9.40
CA LYS A 447 -11.50 -13.67 9.15
C LYS A 447 -12.76 -14.23 8.49
N ASN A 448 -13.92 -13.72 8.86
CA ASN A 448 -15.20 -14.11 8.28
C ASN A 448 -15.34 -13.64 6.83
N VAL A 449 -15.08 -12.35 6.58
CA VAL A 449 -15.17 -11.76 5.22
C VAL A 449 -14.13 -12.36 4.28
N SER A 450 -12.88 -12.51 4.73
CA SER A 450 -11.80 -13.10 3.92
C SER A 450 -12.07 -14.55 3.53
N LYS A 451 -12.58 -15.37 4.46
CA LYS A 451 -13.01 -16.75 4.17
C LYS A 451 -14.13 -16.79 3.13
N MET A 452 -15.13 -15.92 3.26
CA MET A 452 -16.25 -15.84 2.32
C MET A 452 -15.78 -15.39 0.93
N VAL A 453 -14.93 -14.36 0.85
CA VAL A 453 -14.30 -13.92 -0.40
C VAL A 453 -13.54 -15.06 -1.09
N LEU A 454 -12.75 -15.83 -0.34
CA LEU A 454 -12.03 -16.99 -0.89
C LEU A 454 -12.97 -18.11 -1.36
N ALA A 455 -14.05 -18.37 -0.60
CA ALA A 455 -15.01 -19.42 -0.91
C ALA A 455 -15.92 -19.10 -2.11
N ASP A 456 -16.24 -17.83 -2.35
CA ASP A 456 -17.09 -17.42 -3.48
C ASP A 456 -16.31 -17.08 -4.75
N LEU A 457 -14.98 -17.00 -4.68
CA LEU A 457 -14.08 -16.76 -5.82
C LEU A 457 -13.45 -18.08 -6.35
N VAL A 458 -14.23 -19.16 -6.38
CA VAL A 458 -13.71 -20.50 -6.77
C VAL A 458 -13.27 -20.54 -8.23
N ASP A 459 -13.88 -19.75 -9.12
CA ASP A 459 -13.57 -19.69 -10.55
C ASP A 459 -13.64 -18.25 -11.10
N ALA A 460 -12.49 -17.56 -11.12
CA ALA A 460 -12.38 -16.18 -11.61
C ALA A 460 -11.49 -16.02 -12.86
N GLN A 461 -10.88 -17.11 -13.33
CA GLN A 461 -9.89 -17.10 -14.40
C GLN A 461 -10.52 -16.54 -15.69
N GLY A 462 -9.91 -15.49 -16.25
CA GLY A 462 -10.36 -14.84 -17.49
C GLY A 462 -11.69 -14.10 -17.42
N ARG A 463 -12.36 -14.03 -16.26
CA ARG A 463 -13.65 -13.32 -16.11
C ARG A 463 -13.46 -11.81 -16.06
N ASP A 464 -14.32 -11.06 -16.76
CA ASP A 464 -14.46 -9.62 -16.54
C ASP A 464 -15.41 -9.39 -15.36
N LEU A 465 -14.83 -8.90 -14.26
CA LEU A 465 -15.58 -8.63 -13.04
C LEU A 465 -16.62 -7.52 -13.20
N ALA A 466 -16.54 -6.68 -14.24
CA ALA A 466 -17.57 -5.68 -14.58
C ALA A 466 -18.93 -6.31 -14.94
N ASN A 467 -18.96 -7.58 -15.36
CA ASN A 467 -20.18 -8.25 -15.82
C ASN A 467 -21.21 -8.47 -14.70
N TYR A 468 -20.87 -8.25 -13.43
CA TYR A 468 -21.87 -8.27 -12.33
C TYR A 468 -23.01 -7.25 -12.50
N ARG A 469 -22.78 -6.18 -13.30
CA ARG A 469 -23.78 -5.15 -13.62
C ARG A 469 -24.62 -5.48 -14.84
N VAL A 470 -24.21 -6.47 -15.62
CA VAL A 470 -24.89 -6.86 -16.86
C VAL A 470 -26.05 -7.77 -16.49
N PHE A 471 -27.24 -7.45 -16.96
CA PHE A 471 -28.43 -8.29 -16.79
C PHE A 471 -28.78 -8.89 -18.13
N THR A 472 -28.70 -10.22 -18.23
CA THR A 472 -28.99 -10.97 -19.47
C THR A 472 -30.45 -11.37 -19.55
N VAL A 473 -31.16 -11.41 -18.41
CA VAL A 473 -32.57 -11.79 -18.34
C VAL A 473 -33.48 -10.56 -18.41
N PRO A 474 -34.48 -10.50 -19.31
CA PRO A 474 -35.46 -9.40 -19.37
C PRO A 474 -36.26 -9.27 -18.07
N TYR A 475 -36.72 -8.06 -17.76
CA TYR A 475 -37.62 -7.81 -16.63
C TYR A 475 -39.05 -8.28 -17.00
N ALA A 476 -39.61 -9.21 -16.23
CA ALA A 476 -41.01 -9.61 -16.38
C ALA A 476 -41.92 -8.55 -15.75
N SER A 477 -42.47 -7.66 -16.58
CA SER A 477 -43.42 -6.66 -16.09
C SER A 477 -44.81 -7.30 -15.91
N PRO A 478 -45.47 -7.21 -14.74
CA PRO A 478 -46.81 -7.76 -14.53
C PRO A 478 -47.94 -6.94 -15.21
N SER A 479 -47.61 -5.90 -15.97
CA SER A 479 -48.58 -5.05 -16.68
C SER A 479 -48.13 -4.78 -18.12
N SER A 480 -48.39 -5.71 -19.03
CA SER A 480 -48.39 -5.42 -20.47
C SER A 480 -49.41 -6.31 -21.19
N THR A 481 -50.67 -6.17 -20.84
CA THR A 481 -51.74 -6.35 -21.82
C THR A 481 -51.83 -5.04 -22.62
N ALA A 482 -51.50 -5.12 -23.91
CA ALA A 482 -51.61 -4.08 -24.94
C ALA A 482 -50.59 -2.91 -24.91
N ALA A 483 -49.53 -3.03 -25.73
CA ALA A 483 -49.22 -2.11 -26.83
C ALA A 483 -47.77 -2.30 -27.36
N GLY A 484 -47.64 -2.80 -28.61
CA GLY A 484 -46.53 -2.57 -29.56
C GLY A 484 -45.16 -3.20 -29.27
N PRO A 485 -44.46 -3.78 -30.28
CA PRO A 485 -43.10 -4.24 -30.12
C PRO A 485 -42.16 -3.03 -30.12
N ALA A 486 -41.73 -2.58 -28.94
CA ALA A 486 -40.54 -1.75 -28.86
C ALA A 486 -39.34 -2.65 -29.19
N VAL A 487 -38.78 -2.43 -30.38
CA VAL A 487 -37.55 -3.07 -30.85
C VAL A 487 -36.40 -2.57 -29.96
N GLU A 488 -36.19 -3.23 -28.82
CA GLU A 488 -34.93 -3.14 -28.10
C GLU A 488 -33.95 -4.06 -28.84
N GLN A 489 -33.07 -3.43 -29.62
CA GLN A 489 -32.18 -4.07 -30.58
C GLN A 489 -31.31 -5.12 -29.88
N GLN A 490 -31.68 -6.38 -30.04
CA GLN A 490 -30.97 -7.56 -29.56
C GLN A 490 -29.61 -7.66 -30.27
N ARG A 491 -28.59 -6.95 -29.78
CA ARG A 491 -27.20 -7.36 -30.03
C ARG A 491 -26.99 -8.66 -29.25
N ALA A 492 -26.73 -9.74 -29.97
CA ALA A 492 -26.29 -11.00 -29.36
C ALA A 492 -25.16 -10.68 -28.36
N SER A 493 -25.37 -11.04 -27.09
CA SER A 493 -24.36 -10.85 -26.07
C SER A 493 -23.12 -11.68 -26.45
N PRO A 494 -21.91 -11.10 -26.48
CA PRO A 494 -20.72 -11.85 -26.82
C PRO A 494 -20.53 -12.99 -25.83
N ALA A 495 -20.07 -14.14 -26.31
CA ALA A 495 -19.76 -15.30 -25.49
C ALA A 495 -18.77 -14.87 -24.38
N GLY A 496 -19.23 -14.84 -23.13
CA GLY A 496 -18.46 -14.35 -21.98
C GLY A 496 -19.09 -13.20 -21.18
N ALA A 497 -20.21 -12.60 -21.63
CA ALA A 497 -20.88 -11.47 -20.97
C ALA A 497 -21.89 -11.82 -19.86
N ALA A 498 -21.89 -13.07 -19.37
CA ALA A 498 -22.85 -13.52 -18.36
C ALA A 498 -22.58 -12.88 -16.99
N ASN A 499 -23.66 -12.53 -16.27
CA ASN A 499 -23.56 -12.02 -14.90
C ASN A 499 -22.95 -13.11 -14.01
N TRP A 500 -21.77 -12.84 -13.44
CA TRP A 500 -21.08 -13.82 -12.59
C TRP A 500 -21.55 -13.77 -11.13
N ALA A 501 -22.15 -12.66 -10.69
CA ALA A 501 -22.56 -12.47 -9.30
C ALA A 501 -24.00 -12.93 -9.03
N LEU A 502 -24.93 -12.68 -9.96
CA LEU A 502 -26.35 -12.99 -9.84
C LEU A 502 -26.74 -14.11 -10.80
N SER A 503 -27.29 -15.19 -10.25
CA SER A 503 -27.93 -16.25 -11.06
C SER A 503 -29.12 -15.72 -11.85
N GLU A 504 -29.53 -16.44 -12.90
CA GLU A 504 -30.68 -16.04 -13.72
C GLU A 504 -31.97 -15.89 -12.91
N GLU A 505 -32.19 -16.75 -11.92
CA GLU A 505 -33.34 -16.67 -11.01
C GLU A 505 -33.33 -15.38 -10.19
N GLN A 506 -32.16 -15.03 -9.63
CA GLN A 506 -32.00 -13.77 -8.88
C GLN A 506 -32.20 -12.56 -9.79
N GLN A 507 -31.70 -12.60 -11.03
CA GLN A 507 -31.88 -11.51 -12.00
C GLN A 507 -33.35 -11.27 -12.35
N LYS A 508 -34.20 -12.31 -12.39
CA LYS A 508 -35.65 -12.19 -12.62
C LYS A 508 -36.35 -11.45 -11.49
N LEU A 509 -35.88 -11.64 -10.26
CA LEU A 509 -36.42 -11.01 -9.06
C LEU A 509 -35.94 -9.56 -8.89
N CYS A 510 -34.82 -9.18 -9.52
CA CYS A 510 -34.33 -7.80 -9.51
C CYS A 510 -35.19 -6.89 -10.39
N GLY A 511 -35.88 -5.95 -9.73
CA GLY A 511 -36.74 -4.97 -10.38
C GLY A 511 -35.97 -3.80 -11.02
N ARG A 512 -36.72 -2.75 -11.36
CA ARG A 512 -36.17 -1.59 -12.09
C ARG A 512 -35.19 -0.80 -11.25
N LYS A 513 -35.38 -0.68 -9.93
CA LYS A 513 -34.48 0.12 -9.07
C LYS A 513 -33.14 -0.58 -8.89
N VAL A 514 -33.12 -1.90 -8.64
CA VAL A 514 -31.88 -2.68 -8.56
C VAL A 514 -31.08 -2.57 -9.87
N ARG A 515 -31.74 -2.79 -11.03
CA ARG A 515 -31.07 -2.73 -12.34
C ARG A 515 -30.53 -1.33 -12.67
N LYS A 516 -31.33 -0.28 -12.42
CA LYS A 516 -30.93 1.12 -12.68
C LYS A 516 -29.73 1.53 -11.83
N THR A 517 -29.78 1.26 -10.52
CA THR A 517 -28.73 1.67 -9.59
C THR A 517 -27.41 0.95 -9.86
N LEU A 518 -27.43 -0.30 -10.33
CA LEU A 518 -26.20 -1.04 -10.70
C LEU A 518 -25.58 -0.60 -12.03
N ARG A 519 -26.40 -0.12 -12.98
CA ARG A 519 -25.91 0.39 -14.28
C ARG A 519 -25.42 1.84 -14.22
N GLY A 520 -25.70 2.55 -13.13
CA GLY A 520 -25.28 3.94 -12.93
C GLY A 520 -23.78 4.10 -12.65
N SER A 521 -23.39 5.33 -12.28
CA SER A 521 -22.03 5.65 -11.87
C SER A 521 -21.66 4.87 -10.59
N PHE A 522 -20.51 4.20 -10.60
CA PHE A 522 -20.17 3.24 -9.54
C PHE A 522 -20.12 3.84 -8.13
N ASP A 523 -19.51 5.02 -7.99
CA ASP A 523 -19.40 5.75 -6.72
C ASP A 523 -20.78 6.05 -6.12
N ARG A 524 -21.71 6.55 -6.94
CA ARG A 524 -23.12 6.75 -6.57
C ARG A 524 -23.82 5.43 -6.25
N SER A 525 -23.57 4.35 -7.02
CA SER A 525 -24.13 3.04 -6.74
C SER A 525 -23.71 2.54 -5.36
N VAL A 526 -22.43 2.65 -5.01
CA VAL A 526 -21.90 2.26 -3.69
C VAL A 526 -22.61 3.05 -2.59
N LEU A 527 -22.74 4.37 -2.76
CA LEU A 527 -23.42 5.23 -1.79
C LEU A 527 -24.91 4.87 -1.60
N VAL A 528 -25.67 4.78 -2.69
CA VAL A 528 -27.11 4.46 -2.69
C VAL A 528 -27.36 3.07 -2.10
N TRP A 529 -26.54 2.07 -2.49
CA TRP A 529 -26.64 0.72 -1.96
C TRP A 529 -26.27 0.65 -0.49
N HIS A 530 -25.30 1.44 -0.02
CA HIS A 530 -24.92 1.46 1.39
C HIS A 530 -26.08 1.94 2.27
N ILE A 531 -26.69 3.06 1.90
CA ILE A 531 -27.84 3.61 2.62
C ILE A 531 -29.01 2.62 2.56
N ALA A 532 -29.32 2.07 1.39
CA ALA A 532 -30.40 1.09 1.25
C ALA A 532 -30.15 -0.20 2.07
N THR A 533 -28.90 -0.64 2.15
CA THR A 533 -28.49 -1.81 2.93
C THR A 533 -28.73 -1.56 4.42
N ASP A 534 -28.24 -0.44 4.94
CA ASP A 534 -28.43 -0.05 6.34
C ASP A 534 -29.91 0.11 6.70
N LEU A 535 -30.72 0.70 5.81
CA LEU A 535 -32.17 0.78 5.99
C LEU A 535 -32.82 -0.60 6.11
N CYS A 536 -32.44 -1.56 5.26
CA CYS A 536 -32.96 -2.93 5.34
C CYS A 536 -32.59 -3.62 6.66
N PHE A 537 -31.36 -3.42 7.15
CA PHE A 537 -30.89 -3.95 8.44
C PHE A 537 -31.64 -3.38 9.64
N ARG A 538 -32.01 -2.10 9.60
CA ARG A 538 -32.74 -1.45 10.70
C ARG A 538 -34.23 -1.77 10.70
N VAL A 539 -34.82 -1.97 9.53
CA VAL A 539 -36.23 -2.35 9.37
C VAL A 539 -36.48 -3.79 9.87
N GLU A 540 -35.63 -4.73 9.48
CA GLU A 540 -35.81 -6.15 9.81
C GLU A 540 -35.10 -6.50 11.13
N GLU A 541 -35.81 -7.06 12.11
CA GLU A 541 -35.12 -7.67 13.26
C GLU A 541 -34.43 -8.94 12.77
N VAL A 542 -33.12 -9.05 12.99
CA VAL A 542 -32.38 -10.28 12.77
C VAL A 542 -33.09 -11.42 13.53
N PRO A 543 -33.42 -12.55 12.88
CA PRO A 543 -34.14 -13.64 13.54
C PRO A 543 -33.42 -14.13 14.81
N PRO A 544 -34.13 -14.36 15.92
CA PRO A 544 -33.53 -14.80 17.19
C PRO A 544 -32.98 -16.25 17.17
N ASP A 545 -33.32 -17.07 16.16
CA ASP A 545 -32.86 -18.46 16.02
C ASP A 545 -31.54 -18.59 15.21
N ALA A 546 -30.55 -17.75 15.50
CA ALA A 546 -29.21 -17.81 14.90
C ALA A 546 -28.43 -19.10 15.21
N ASP A 547 -28.94 -19.93 16.12
CA ASP A 547 -28.28 -21.16 16.60
C ASP A 547 -28.74 -22.44 15.86
N LYS A 548 -29.70 -22.35 14.91
CA LYS A 548 -30.29 -23.54 14.24
C LYS A 548 -30.26 -23.55 12.71
N GLU A 549 -30.04 -22.41 12.04
CA GLU A 549 -29.89 -22.36 10.59
C GLU A 549 -28.41 -22.22 10.20
N GLU A 550 -27.95 -23.17 9.36
CA GLU A 550 -26.61 -23.31 8.78
C GLU A 550 -25.70 -22.07 8.92
N ASP A 551 -24.56 -22.23 9.60
CA ASP A 551 -23.49 -21.22 9.83
C ASP A 551 -23.16 -20.31 8.63
N SER A 552 -23.46 -20.75 7.40
CA SER A 552 -23.22 -20.01 6.16
C SER A 552 -24.18 -18.84 5.89
N HIS A 553 -25.46 -18.91 6.27
CA HIS A 553 -26.45 -17.87 5.93
C HIS A 553 -26.24 -16.61 6.76
N TRP A 554 -26.17 -16.75 8.08
CA TRP A 554 -25.88 -15.66 9.00
C TRP A 554 -24.52 -14.98 8.72
N LEU A 555 -23.53 -15.79 8.34
CA LEU A 555 -22.22 -15.28 7.94
C LEU A 555 -22.30 -14.36 6.73
N ARG A 556 -23.12 -14.69 5.73
CA ARG A 556 -23.36 -13.82 4.56
C ARG A 556 -24.00 -12.50 4.95
N ILE A 557 -24.98 -12.51 5.86
CA ILE A 557 -25.63 -11.29 6.35
C ILE A 557 -24.59 -10.38 7.01
N LYS A 558 -23.79 -10.90 7.95
CA LYS A 558 -22.69 -10.15 8.59
C LYS A 558 -21.65 -9.63 7.59
N CYS A 559 -21.29 -10.44 6.59
CA CYS A 559 -20.35 -10.01 5.56
C CYS A 559 -20.95 -8.92 4.66
N THR A 560 -22.25 -8.95 4.40
CA THR A 560 -22.96 -7.93 3.61
C THR A 560 -22.86 -6.56 4.28
N GLU A 561 -23.16 -6.49 5.58
CA GLU A 561 -23.03 -5.27 6.37
C GLU A 561 -21.57 -4.77 6.40
N ALA A 562 -20.63 -5.68 6.66
CA ALA A 562 -19.21 -5.35 6.75
C ALA A 562 -18.64 -4.82 5.43
N ILE A 563 -18.96 -5.47 4.30
CA ILE A 563 -18.51 -5.03 2.97
C ILE A 563 -19.16 -3.69 2.63
N SER A 564 -20.46 -3.52 2.92
CA SER A 564 -21.16 -2.26 2.69
C SER A 564 -20.50 -1.09 3.43
N CYS A 565 -20.26 -1.25 4.73
CA CYS A 565 -19.60 -0.23 5.56
C CYS A 565 -18.14 0.01 5.12
N TYR A 566 -17.43 -1.04 4.71
CA TYR A 566 -16.06 -0.90 4.20
C TYR A 566 -16.00 -0.09 2.90
N MET A 567 -16.91 -0.36 1.96
CA MET A 567 -16.98 0.33 0.67
C MET A 567 -17.40 1.79 0.83
N ALA A 568 -18.33 2.09 1.73
CA ALA A 568 -18.71 3.46 2.08
C ALA A 568 -17.53 4.24 2.69
N ARG A 569 -16.78 3.61 3.61
CA ARG A 569 -15.54 4.19 4.13
C ARG A 569 -14.52 4.42 3.01
N LEU A 570 -14.34 3.47 2.10
CA LEU A 570 -13.41 3.63 0.99
C LEU A 570 -13.79 4.83 0.13
N LEU A 571 -15.08 5.06 -0.12
CA LEU A 571 -15.58 6.22 -0.86
C LEU A 571 -15.29 7.56 -0.15
N ASP A 572 -15.37 7.63 1.19
CA ASP A 572 -15.04 8.86 1.92
C ASP A 572 -13.53 9.05 2.10
N SER A 573 -12.81 8.02 2.55
CA SER A 573 -11.42 8.16 2.97
C SER A 573 -10.43 8.05 1.81
N HIS A 574 -10.68 7.15 0.84
CA HIS A 574 -9.77 6.78 -0.25
C HIS A 574 -10.52 6.57 -1.60
N PRO A 575 -11.25 7.58 -2.11
CA PRO A 575 -12.07 7.45 -3.32
C PRO A 575 -11.28 6.96 -4.54
N ASP A 576 -10.00 7.32 -4.65
CA ASP A 576 -9.12 6.89 -5.74
C ASP A 576 -8.92 5.37 -5.77
N MET A 577 -8.97 4.71 -4.60
CA MET A 577 -8.89 3.26 -4.52
C MET A 577 -10.20 2.57 -4.88
N LEU A 578 -11.34 3.24 -4.72
CA LEU A 578 -12.64 2.68 -5.07
C LEU A 578 -12.75 2.50 -6.60
N LEU A 579 -12.52 3.59 -7.33
CA LEU A 579 -12.43 3.64 -8.79
C LEU A 579 -11.81 4.98 -9.16
N THR A 580 -10.97 5.01 -10.20
CA THR A 580 -10.38 6.27 -10.68
C THR A 580 -11.49 7.29 -11.00
N GLY A 581 -11.42 8.48 -10.41
CA GLY A 581 -12.42 9.54 -10.60
C GLY A 581 -13.65 9.48 -9.68
N SER A 582 -13.66 8.60 -8.67
CA SER A 582 -14.75 8.55 -7.68
C SER A 582 -14.88 9.87 -6.91
N ARG A 583 -16.12 10.30 -6.67
CA ARG A 583 -16.43 11.62 -6.12
C ARG A 583 -16.70 11.57 -4.62
N ARG A 584 -15.77 12.11 -3.83
CA ARG A 584 -15.92 12.21 -2.36
C ARG A 584 -17.09 13.09 -1.93
N HIS A 585 -17.37 14.18 -2.66
CA HIS A 585 -18.42 15.15 -2.27
C HIS A 585 -19.82 14.53 -2.20
N LEU A 586 -20.07 13.41 -2.89
CA LEU A 586 -21.35 12.69 -2.83
C LEU A 586 -21.66 12.20 -1.41
N VAL A 587 -20.63 11.83 -0.64
CA VAL A 587 -20.81 11.41 0.76
C VAL A 587 -21.27 12.58 1.61
N SER A 588 -20.61 13.74 1.47
CA SER A 588 -21.01 14.96 2.19
C SER A 588 -22.43 15.39 1.85
N GLU A 589 -22.77 15.39 0.55
CA GLU A 589 -24.11 15.74 0.08
C GLU A 589 -25.16 14.77 0.63
N ALA A 590 -24.91 13.46 0.61
CA ALA A 590 -25.82 12.47 1.18
C ALA A 590 -25.97 12.57 2.71
N LEU A 591 -24.91 12.96 3.42
CA LEU A 591 -24.99 13.22 4.86
C LEU A 591 -25.89 14.43 5.16
N ASP A 592 -25.74 15.51 4.40
CA ASP A 592 -26.57 16.71 4.54
C ASP A 592 -28.03 16.44 4.13
N GLU A 593 -28.25 15.66 3.06
CA GLU A 593 -29.58 15.18 2.63
C GLU A 593 -30.26 14.38 3.75
N LEU A 594 -29.54 13.41 4.34
CA LEU A 594 -30.06 12.52 5.38
C LEU A 594 -30.34 13.28 6.69
N GLU A 595 -29.44 14.21 7.08
CA GLU A 595 -29.64 15.07 8.24
C GLU A 595 -30.89 15.94 8.09
N SER A 596 -31.10 16.54 6.90
CA SER A 596 -32.30 17.33 6.60
C SER A 596 -33.59 16.50 6.68
N ILE A 597 -33.57 15.26 6.17
CA ILE A 597 -34.73 14.36 6.22
C ILE A 597 -35.03 13.97 7.67
N PHE A 598 -34.03 13.62 8.48
CA PHE A 598 -34.22 13.28 9.89
C PHE A 598 -34.67 14.49 10.72
N ASP A 599 -34.19 15.70 10.41
CA ASP A 599 -34.67 16.95 11.01
C ASP A 599 -36.15 17.23 10.75
N ARG A 600 -36.66 16.83 9.58
CA ARG A 600 -38.06 17.04 9.19
C ARG A 600 -39.00 15.96 9.68
N THR A 601 -38.52 14.71 9.73
CA THR A 601 -39.35 13.54 10.04
C THR A 601 -39.38 13.20 11.52
N MET A 602 -38.35 13.57 12.28
CA MET A 602 -38.24 13.24 13.71
C MET A 602 -38.51 14.42 14.62
N VAL A 603 -39.48 14.24 15.52
CA VAL A 603 -39.79 15.18 16.60
C VAL A 603 -38.73 15.14 17.71
N ASP A 604 -38.12 13.96 17.94
CA ASP A 604 -37.10 13.77 18.96
C ASP A 604 -35.69 14.12 18.43
N ARG A 605 -35.01 15.03 19.13
CA ARG A 605 -33.61 15.44 18.88
C ARG A 605 -32.63 14.81 19.88
N SER A 606 -33.05 13.78 20.62
CA SER A 606 -32.24 13.09 21.63
C SER A 606 -31.03 12.33 21.08
N GLY A 607 -30.87 12.25 19.75
CA GLY A 607 -29.78 11.52 19.09
C GLY A 607 -29.97 10.00 19.10
N LYS A 608 -31.18 9.52 19.40
CA LYS A 608 -31.53 8.10 19.25
C LYS A 608 -31.73 7.75 17.76
N PRO A 609 -31.34 6.53 17.33
CA PRO A 609 -31.62 6.07 15.98
C PRO A 609 -33.15 5.94 15.73
N PRO A 610 -33.60 6.07 14.47
CA PRO A 610 -35.00 5.88 14.08
C PRO A 610 -35.58 4.57 14.63
N GLY A 611 -36.81 4.61 15.12
CA GLY A 611 -37.59 3.39 15.32
C GLY A 611 -37.91 2.72 13.97
N LYS A 612 -38.30 1.44 14.01
CA LYS A 612 -38.67 0.69 12.79
C LYS A 612 -39.84 1.32 12.03
N ASP A 613 -40.87 1.73 12.76
CA ASP A 613 -42.08 2.33 12.18
C ASP A 613 -41.77 3.70 11.55
N ASP A 614 -40.92 4.49 12.19
CA ASP A 614 -40.42 5.76 11.63
C ASP A 614 -39.64 5.52 10.34
N LEU A 615 -38.82 4.46 10.30
CA LEU A 615 -38.01 4.13 9.14
C LEU A 615 -38.84 3.62 7.96
N HIS A 616 -39.86 2.80 8.22
CA HIS A 616 -40.84 2.40 7.20
C HIS A 616 -41.54 3.62 6.60
N LYS A 617 -41.98 4.55 7.46
CA LYS A 617 -42.61 5.79 7.02
C LYS A 617 -41.67 6.65 6.17
N ILE A 618 -40.42 6.83 6.60
CA ILE A 618 -39.39 7.55 5.84
C ILE A 618 -39.18 6.91 4.46
N ILE A 619 -39.06 5.58 4.40
CA ILE A 619 -38.86 4.87 3.13
C ILE A 619 -40.05 5.11 2.19
N ASP A 620 -41.28 5.02 2.69
CA ASP A 620 -42.48 5.19 1.87
C ASP A 620 -42.69 6.64 1.41
N ASP A 621 -42.45 7.61 2.29
CA ASP A 621 -42.63 9.04 2.01
C ASP A 621 -41.53 9.58 1.06
N VAL A 622 -40.30 9.06 1.16
CA VAL A 622 -39.12 9.58 0.44
C VAL A 622 -38.78 8.79 -0.84
N ALA A 623 -39.22 7.54 -0.98
CA ALA A 623 -38.99 6.73 -2.19
C ALA A 623 -39.46 7.30 -3.56
N PRO A 624 -40.47 8.21 -3.66
CA PRO A 624 -40.87 8.79 -4.93
C PRO A 624 -39.73 9.58 -5.63
N VAL A 625 -39.59 9.42 -6.95
CA VAL A 625 -38.46 9.93 -7.77
C VAL A 625 -38.34 11.47 -7.79
N ARG A 626 -39.36 12.20 -7.31
CA ARG A 626 -39.41 13.67 -7.27
C ARG A 626 -39.62 14.20 -5.86
N PHE A 627 -38.89 13.68 -4.87
CA PHE A 627 -38.92 14.26 -3.53
C PHE A 627 -38.26 15.65 -3.57
N GLN A 628 -39.12 16.67 -3.66
CA GLN A 628 -38.79 18.09 -3.70
C GLN A 628 -39.49 18.74 -2.51
N VAL A 629 -38.77 19.55 -1.74
CA VAL A 629 -39.35 20.23 -0.59
C VAL A 629 -39.14 21.74 -0.74
N PRO A 630 -40.20 22.56 -0.61
CA PRO A 630 -40.06 24.02 -0.58
C PRO A 630 -39.20 24.44 0.62
N VAL A 631 -38.18 25.26 0.40
CA VAL A 631 -37.39 25.86 1.49
C VAL A 631 -38.24 26.95 2.13
N GLY A 632 -38.72 26.71 3.35
CA GLY A 632 -39.44 27.71 4.13
C GLY A 632 -38.54 28.90 4.43
N VAL A 633 -38.81 30.05 3.81
CA VAL A 633 -38.14 31.32 4.10
C VAL A 633 -38.44 31.69 5.55
N ALA A 634 -37.39 31.87 6.35
CA ALA A 634 -37.53 32.43 7.69
C ALA A 634 -38.19 33.81 7.58
N HIS A 635 -39.20 34.05 8.42
CA HIS A 635 -40.09 35.21 8.37
C HIS A 635 -39.33 36.54 8.20
N GLY A 636 -39.74 37.32 7.19
CA GLY A 636 -39.57 38.77 7.20
C GLY A 636 -39.07 39.39 5.90
N ALA A 637 -39.88 39.34 4.83
CA ALA A 637 -40.07 40.42 3.87
C ALA A 637 -41.06 39.92 2.82
N ALA A 638 -42.28 40.46 2.85
CA ALA A 638 -43.13 40.43 1.67
C ALA A 638 -42.50 41.39 0.67
N ASP A 639 -42.05 40.88 -0.48
CA ASP A 639 -42.24 41.46 -1.80
C ASP A 639 -41.53 40.62 -2.88
N ASP A 640 -42.26 40.41 -3.98
CA ASP A 640 -41.81 40.17 -5.36
C ASP A 640 -41.24 38.77 -5.75
N ASP A 641 -42.04 38.03 -6.54
CA ASP A 641 -41.73 37.05 -7.60
C ASP A 641 -40.47 36.14 -7.49
N GLY A 642 -40.06 35.77 -6.28
CA GLY A 642 -38.99 34.80 -6.07
C GLY A 642 -39.46 33.36 -6.31
N GLU A 643 -38.85 32.66 -7.28
CA GLU A 643 -38.89 31.19 -7.37
C GLU A 643 -38.67 30.60 -5.96
N GLU A 644 -39.65 29.87 -5.42
CA GLU A 644 -39.48 29.12 -4.18
C GLU A 644 -38.25 28.23 -4.34
N ALA A 645 -37.20 28.48 -3.54
CA ALA A 645 -36.00 27.66 -3.59
C ALA A 645 -36.38 26.21 -3.24
N VAL A 646 -36.37 25.31 -4.22
CA VAL A 646 -36.68 23.89 -4.04
C VAL A 646 -35.40 23.15 -3.66
N GLN A 647 -35.38 22.53 -2.49
CA GLN A 647 -34.29 21.61 -2.14
C GLN A 647 -34.55 20.27 -2.84
N SER A 648 -33.70 19.95 -3.82
CA SER A 648 -33.76 18.68 -4.56
C SER A 648 -32.86 17.65 -3.90
N PHE A 649 -33.43 16.49 -3.55
CA PHE A 649 -32.69 15.35 -3.00
C PHE A 649 -32.47 14.31 -4.11
N PHE A 650 -31.22 13.86 -4.30
CA PHE A 650 -30.89 12.95 -5.41
C PHE A 650 -30.50 11.55 -4.94
N HIS A 651 -29.90 11.45 -3.75
CA HIS A 651 -29.30 10.21 -3.26
C HIS A 651 -30.27 9.44 -2.37
N ILE A 652 -30.88 10.12 -1.39
CA ILE A 652 -31.76 9.48 -0.41
C ILE A 652 -33.06 8.93 -1.03
N PRO A 653 -33.77 9.63 -1.94
CA PRO A 653 -34.95 9.07 -2.61
C PRO A 653 -34.65 7.83 -3.44
N GLU A 654 -33.47 7.80 -4.07
CA GLU A 654 -33.05 6.62 -4.84
C GLU A 654 -32.71 5.45 -3.92
N ALA A 655 -32.05 5.70 -2.78
CA ALA A 655 -31.77 4.70 -1.75
C ALA A 655 -33.03 4.16 -1.08
N CYS A 656 -34.00 5.02 -0.73
CA CYS A 656 -35.30 4.60 -0.18
C CYS A 656 -36.07 3.75 -1.21
N GLY A 657 -36.09 4.17 -2.48
CA GLY A 657 -36.71 3.39 -3.55
C GLY A 657 -36.04 2.03 -3.78
N LEU A 658 -34.72 1.94 -3.62
CA LEU A 658 -33.98 0.67 -3.67
C LEU A 658 -34.29 -0.21 -2.45
N ALA A 659 -34.27 0.36 -1.24
CA ALA A 659 -34.60 -0.35 -0.01
C ALA A 659 -36.02 -0.93 -0.06
N LYS A 660 -37.00 -0.15 -0.55
CA LYS A 660 -38.38 -0.60 -0.74
C LYS A 660 -38.49 -1.81 -1.67
N GLU A 661 -37.78 -1.79 -2.81
CA GLU A 661 -37.75 -2.93 -3.74
C GLU A 661 -37.09 -4.17 -3.11
N LEU A 662 -36.01 -4.00 -2.34
CA LEU A 662 -35.33 -5.09 -1.64
C LEU A 662 -36.20 -5.69 -0.52
N LEU A 663 -36.90 -4.86 0.24
CA LEU A 663 -37.80 -5.27 1.33
C LEU A 663 -39.03 -6.05 0.83
N GLN A 664 -39.39 -5.93 -0.45
CA GLN A 664 -40.45 -6.73 -1.07
C GLN A 664 -40.02 -8.18 -1.40
N LEU A 665 -38.71 -8.45 -1.46
CA LEU A 665 -38.19 -9.79 -1.67
C LEU A 665 -38.32 -10.63 -0.39
N GLU A 666 -38.45 -11.95 -0.54
CA GLU A 666 -38.33 -12.88 0.58
C GLU A 666 -36.97 -12.71 1.28
N ALA A 667 -36.94 -12.74 2.62
CA ALA A 667 -35.75 -12.43 3.42
C ALA A 667 -34.50 -13.22 2.98
N SER A 668 -34.63 -14.54 2.81
CA SER A 668 -33.54 -15.43 2.38
C SER A 668 -32.93 -14.99 1.03
N THR A 669 -33.78 -14.58 0.10
CA THR A 669 -33.39 -14.15 -1.24
C THR A 669 -32.85 -12.73 -1.24
N ARG A 670 -33.44 -11.82 -0.45
CA ARG A 670 -32.99 -10.44 -0.25
C ARG A 670 -31.53 -10.39 0.19
N TRP A 671 -31.21 -11.08 1.29
CA TRP A 671 -29.85 -11.12 1.84
C TRP A 671 -28.86 -11.75 0.88
N ARG A 672 -29.28 -12.78 0.13
CA ARG A 672 -28.45 -13.40 -0.91
C ARG A 672 -28.16 -12.46 -2.07
N VAL A 673 -29.14 -11.71 -2.56
CA VAL A 673 -28.97 -10.71 -3.63
C VAL A 673 -28.05 -9.59 -3.16
N MET A 674 -28.30 -9.02 -1.98
CA MET A 674 -27.48 -7.96 -1.40
C MET A 674 -26.03 -8.41 -1.23
N TYR A 675 -25.80 -9.59 -0.65
CA TYR A 675 -24.47 -10.17 -0.49
C TYR A 675 -23.74 -10.31 -1.84
N ARG A 676 -24.38 -10.90 -2.85
CA ARG A 676 -23.78 -11.10 -4.18
C ARG A 676 -23.46 -9.77 -4.86
N VAL A 677 -24.34 -8.77 -4.73
CA VAL A 677 -24.09 -7.43 -5.28
C VAL A 677 -22.90 -6.76 -4.60
N TRP A 678 -22.82 -6.79 -3.27
CA TRP A 678 -21.71 -6.22 -2.53
C TRP A 678 -20.38 -6.91 -2.84
N LEU A 679 -20.39 -8.23 -2.97
CA LEU A 679 -19.23 -8.99 -3.43
C LEU A 679 -18.82 -8.57 -4.85
N GLY A 680 -19.80 -8.39 -5.74
CA GLY A 680 -19.59 -7.86 -7.10
C GLY A 680 -18.95 -6.47 -7.10
N MET A 681 -19.46 -5.55 -6.28
CA MET A 681 -18.90 -4.19 -6.14
C MET A 681 -17.47 -4.22 -5.59
N LEU A 682 -17.20 -5.04 -4.56
CA LEU A 682 -15.89 -5.19 -3.95
C LEU A 682 -14.86 -5.73 -4.95
N PHE A 683 -15.21 -6.80 -5.68
CA PHE A 683 -14.32 -7.42 -6.66
C PHE A 683 -14.08 -6.51 -7.86
N TYR A 684 -15.13 -5.86 -8.36
CA TYR A 684 -15.00 -4.86 -9.41
C TYR A 684 -14.05 -3.73 -8.99
N SER A 685 -14.25 -3.14 -7.80
CA SER A 685 -13.38 -2.09 -7.28
C SER A 685 -11.93 -2.54 -7.17
N ALA A 686 -11.69 -3.72 -6.59
CA ALA A 686 -10.35 -4.29 -6.46
C ALA A 686 -9.68 -4.53 -7.82
N SER A 687 -10.42 -5.01 -8.83
CA SER A 687 -9.88 -5.22 -10.18
C SER A 687 -9.62 -3.93 -10.96
N MET A 688 -10.36 -2.86 -10.67
CA MET A 688 -10.30 -1.58 -11.39
C MET A 688 -9.42 -0.53 -10.69
N CYS A 689 -8.88 -0.85 -9.52
CA CYS A 689 -7.91 -0.03 -8.82
C CYS A 689 -6.51 -0.21 -9.46
N ARG A 690 -5.72 0.87 -9.52
CA ARG A 690 -4.34 0.80 -9.99
C ARG A 690 -3.48 0.08 -8.93
N GLY A 691 -2.63 -0.85 -9.34
CA GLY A 691 -1.68 -1.54 -8.46
C GLY A 691 -0.73 -0.56 -7.75
N TYR A 692 -0.42 0.60 -8.36
CA TYR A 692 0.24 1.70 -7.64
C TYR A 692 -0.46 2.09 -6.33
N LEU A 693 -1.80 2.22 -6.34
CA LEU A 693 -2.56 2.60 -5.14
C LEU A 693 -2.59 1.46 -4.12
N HIS A 694 -2.67 0.21 -4.57
CA HIS A 694 -2.50 -0.95 -3.70
C HIS A 694 -1.14 -0.95 -3.02
N ALA A 695 -0.06 -0.73 -3.76
CA ALA A 695 1.31 -0.61 -3.27
C ALA A 695 1.45 0.54 -2.26
N LYS A 696 0.90 1.71 -2.59
CA LYS A 696 0.89 2.90 -1.72
C LYS A 696 0.18 2.64 -0.39
N SER A 697 -0.96 1.96 -0.42
CA SER A 697 -1.74 1.65 0.79
C SER A 697 -0.96 0.80 1.80
N LEU A 698 -0.02 -0.04 1.33
CA LEU A 698 0.82 -0.88 2.21
C LEU A 698 1.67 -0.02 3.16
N GLY A 699 2.12 1.16 2.74
CA GLY A 699 2.87 2.10 3.57
C GLY A 699 2.05 2.69 4.73
N GLU A 700 0.73 2.60 4.66
CA GLU A 700 -0.24 3.18 5.60
C GLU A 700 -0.93 2.13 6.48
N GLY A 701 -0.45 0.88 6.48
CA GLY A 701 -1.04 -0.24 7.22
C GLY A 701 -1.89 -1.18 6.36
N GLY A 702 -2.02 -0.88 5.06
CA GLY A 702 -2.68 -1.74 4.08
C GLY A 702 -4.20 -1.66 4.13
N GLU A 703 -4.81 -1.73 2.95
CA GLU A 703 -6.26 -1.75 2.78
C GLU A 703 -6.76 -3.17 2.48
N PHE A 704 -7.94 -3.56 3.01
CA PHE A 704 -8.52 -4.87 2.71
C PHE A 704 -8.75 -5.08 1.20
N LEU A 705 -9.02 -4.00 0.47
CA LEU A 705 -9.11 -4.05 -0.99
C LEU A 705 -7.83 -4.59 -1.65
N SER A 706 -6.65 -4.30 -1.10
CA SER A 706 -5.37 -4.82 -1.60
C SER A 706 -5.22 -6.32 -1.36
N TYR A 707 -5.81 -6.85 -0.27
CA TYR A 707 -5.94 -8.29 -0.06
C TYR A 707 -6.82 -8.90 -1.16
N VAL A 708 -8.00 -8.32 -1.41
CA VAL A 708 -8.94 -8.82 -2.42
C VAL A 708 -8.33 -8.78 -3.82
N TRP A 709 -7.70 -7.66 -4.19
CA TRP A 709 -7.01 -7.50 -5.47
C TRP A 709 -5.94 -8.55 -5.70
N LEU A 710 -5.15 -8.87 -4.67
CA LEU A 710 -4.12 -9.88 -4.79
C LEU A 710 -4.71 -11.29 -4.96
N VAL A 711 -5.79 -11.60 -4.24
CA VAL A 711 -6.53 -12.87 -4.45
C VAL A 711 -7.03 -12.95 -5.91
N LEU A 712 -7.61 -11.87 -6.43
CA LEU A 712 -8.09 -11.79 -7.82
C LEU A 712 -6.95 -11.98 -8.83
N SER A 713 -5.83 -11.31 -8.61
CA SER A 713 -4.64 -11.38 -9.48
C SER A 713 -4.06 -12.79 -9.52
N LEU A 714 -3.95 -13.44 -8.37
CA LEU A 714 -3.44 -14.82 -8.27
C LEU A 714 -4.42 -15.87 -8.82
N LYS A 715 -5.72 -15.57 -8.86
CA LYS A 715 -6.76 -16.39 -9.51
C LYS A 715 -6.88 -16.13 -11.02
N GLY A 716 -6.10 -15.22 -11.58
CA GLY A 716 -6.13 -14.90 -13.01
C GLY A 716 -7.38 -14.14 -13.46
N ALA A 717 -8.01 -13.37 -12.57
CA ALA A 717 -9.10 -12.48 -12.96
C ALA A 717 -8.57 -11.32 -13.81
N LYS A 718 -9.37 -10.85 -14.78
CA LYS A 718 -8.99 -9.69 -15.59
C LYS A 718 -8.95 -8.43 -14.70
N THR A 719 -7.79 -7.82 -14.63
CA THR A 719 -7.49 -6.60 -13.90
C THR A 719 -7.57 -5.37 -14.81
N LEU A 720 -7.44 -4.17 -14.23
CA LEU A 720 -7.32 -2.93 -14.98
C LEU A 720 -6.17 -2.98 -15.99
N ALA A 721 -5.06 -3.62 -15.63
CA ALA A 721 -3.90 -3.78 -16.51
C ALA A 721 -4.27 -4.53 -17.80
N ASP A 722 -5.05 -5.62 -17.68
CA ASP A 722 -5.55 -6.38 -18.84
C ASP A 722 -6.39 -5.49 -19.75
N LYS A 723 -7.27 -4.66 -19.17
CA LYS A 723 -8.16 -3.79 -19.94
C LYS A 723 -7.40 -2.69 -20.67
N LEU A 724 -6.38 -2.11 -20.04
CA LEU A 724 -5.54 -1.10 -20.69
C LEU A 724 -4.70 -1.70 -21.81
N GLN A 725 -4.09 -2.88 -21.59
CA GLN A 725 -3.31 -3.58 -22.61
C GLN A 725 -4.17 -4.03 -23.80
N MET A 726 -5.39 -4.52 -23.57
CA MET A 726 -6.32 -4.88 -24.65
C MET A 726 -6.67 -3.67 -25.53
N LEU A 727 -6.90 -2.50 -24.93
CA LEU A 727 -7.20 -1.27 -25.68
C LEU A 727 -6.02 -0.80 -26.54
N GLU A 728 -4.78 -1.02 -26.08
CA GLU A 728 -3.58 -0.72 -26.86
C GLU A 728 -3.45 -1.66 -28.06
N VAL A 729 -3.62 -2.97 -27.88
CA VAL A 729 -3.56 -3.98 -28.95
C VAL A 729 -4.66 -3.76 -30.00
N GLU A 730 -5.90 -3.50 -29.58
CA GLU A 730 -6.99 -3.18 -30.52
C GLU A 730 -6.69 -1.91 -31.32
N GLY A 731 -6.01 -0.93 -30.73
CA GLY A 731 -5.54 0.27 -31.42
C GLY A 731 -4.45 -0.03 -32.47
N GLU A 732 -3.49 -0.88 -32.13
CA GLU A 732 -2.41 -1.30 -33.03
C GLU A 732 -2.92 -2.14 -34.21
N ASP A 733 -3.82 -3.10 -33.95
CA ASP A 733 -4.44 -3.95 -34.98
C ASP A 733 -5.28 -3.11 -35.96
N MET A 734 -6.01 -2.10 -35.45
CA MET A 734 -6.80 -1.20 -36.27
C MET A 734 -5.90 -0.29 -37.13
N LEU A 735 -4.75 0.14 -36.60
CA LEU A 735 -3.74 0.88 -37.37
C LEU A 735 -3.10 0.01 -38.44
N GLN A 736 -2.75 -1.25 -38.13
CA GLN A 736 -2.22 -2.20 -39.11
C GLN A 736 -3.24 -2.54 -40.20
N MET A 737 -4.52 -2.79 -39.85
CA MET A 737 -5.58 -2.98 -40.83
C MET A 737 -5.73 -1.77 -41.75
N ARG A 738 -5.66 -0.56 -41.19
CA ARG A 738 -5.74 0.68 -41.97
C ARG A 738 -4.54 0.87 -42.88
N GLU A 739 -3.35 0.46 -42.45
CA GLU A 739 -2.13 0.49 -43.26
C GLU A 739 -2.17 -0.56 -44.40
N VAL A 740 -2.72 -1.75 -44.13
CA VAL A 740 -2.98 -2.76 -45.16
C VAL A 740 -4.05 -2.31 -46.15
N GLU A 741 -5.13 -1.67 -45.69
CA GLU A 741 -6.14 -1.06 -46.57
C GLU A 741 -5.55 0.05 -47.45
N LEU A 742 -4.67 0.89 -46.90
CA LEU A 742 -3.97 1.93 -47.66
C LEU A 742 -3.02 1.32 -48.71
N GLN A 743 -2.30 0.26 -48.36
CA GLN A 743 -1.44 -0.47 -49.32
C GLN A 743 -2.25 -1.17 -50.42
N MET A 744 -3.43 -1.70 -50.10
CA MET A 744 -4.33 -2.29 -51.10
C MET A 744 -4.93 -1.22 -52.02
N ARG A 745 -5.20 -0.01 -51.50
CA ARG A 745 -5.70 1.12 -52.28
C ARG A 745 -4.63 1.74 -53.19
N GLU A 746 -3.37 1.80 -52.74
CA GLU A 746 -2.24 2.20 -53.59
C GLU A 746 -1.84 1.14 -54.63
N GLY A 747 -2.22 -0.13 -54.41
CA GLY A 747 -2.00 -1.23 -55.35
C GLY A 747 -2.98 -1.27 -56.53
N ASP A 748 -4.18 -0.71 -56.37
CA ASP A 748 -5.27 -0.74 -57.37
C ASP A 748 -5.19 0.43 -58.37
N ASP A 749 -4.43 1.49 -58.06
CA ASP A 749 -4.22 2.65 -58.94
C ASP A 749 -3.04 2.49 -59.94
N ARG A 750 -2.52 1.26 -60.13
CA ARG A 750 -1.51 0.98 -61.17
C ARG A 750 -2.09 0.15 -62.32
N GLU A 751 -2.78 0.84 -63.23
CA GLU A 751 -3.00 0.33 -64.59
C GLU A 751 -1.64 0.20 -65.36
N PRO A 752 -1.45 -0.83 -66.20
CA PRO A 752 -0.20 -1.07 -66.90
C PRO A 752 -0.11 -0.22 -68.19
N ALA A 753 0.82 0.72 -68.24
CA ALA A 753 1.12 1.44 -69.48
C ALA A 753 1.87 0.53 -70.51
N PRO A 754 1.65 0.72 -71.82
CA PRO A 754 1.99 -0.27 -72.84
C PRO A 754 3.48 -0.30 -73.20
N ARG A 755 3.92 -1.49 -73.63
CA ARG A 755 5.27 -1.77 -74.17
C ARG A 755 5.65 -0.79 -75.29
N SER A 756 6.72 -0.04 -75.09
CA SER A 756 7.55 0.52 -76.17
C SER A 756 9.02 0.16 -75.91
N MET A 757 9.69 -0.29 -76.99
CA MET A 757 11.07 -0.77 -76.96
C MET A 757 12.07 0.36 -76.67
N PRO A 758 13.22 0.07 -76.03
CA PRO A 758 14.34 1.00 -76.00
C PRO A 758 15.31 0.74 -77.16
N THR A 759 15.34 1.63 -78.15
CA THR A 759 16.52 1.90 -78.98
C THR A 759 17.47 2.85 -78.24
N THR A 760 18.68 2.36 -78.00
CA THR A 760 19.97 3.08 -77.99
C THR A 760 20.06 4.51 -77.42
N SER A 761 20.80 4.57 -76.31
CA SER A 761 22.02 5.40 -76.16
C SER A 761 21.92 6.81 -75.53
N ARG A 762 22.56 6.92 -74.35
CA ARG A 762 23.75 7.76 -74.05
C ARG A 762 23.56 9.14 -73.38
N TRP A 763 24.45 9.35 -72.38
CA TRP A 763 24.95 10.62 -71.77
C TRP A 763 24.11 11.26 -70.65
N PHE A 764 24.64 11.82 -69.55
CA PHE A 764 25.90 11.83 -68.78
C PHE A 764 25.67 12.86 -67.63
N GLN A 765 26.26 12.65 -66.43
CA GLN A 765 26.63 13.66 -65.38
C GLN A 765 25.53 14.63 -64.87
N ASN A 766 25.38 14.89 -63.56
CA ASN A 766 26.37 15.11 -62.50
C ASN A 766 25.76 14.78 -61.13
#